data_AF-A0A8D8YF44-F1
#
_entry.id   AF-A0A8D8YF44-F1
#
_cell.length_a   1.000
_cell.length_b   1.000
_cell.length_c   1.000
_cell.angle_alpha   90.00
_cell.angle_beta   90.00
_cell.angle_gamma   90.00
#
_symmetry.space_group_name_H-M   'P 1'
#
loop_
_entity.id
_entity.type
_entity.pdbx_description
1 polymer ?
#
loop_
_entity_poly.entity_id
_entity_poly.type
_entity_poly.pdbx_seq_one_letter_code
_entity_poly.pdbx_strand_id
1 'polypeptide(L)'
;MADSEEIQLLFFDTFSHETSDDLKIDLVQFPKPLHITEIRIIPLGARVQADFPGGVRLGATNPSQFKIDFFINDFNNPRAATFETYGTLEYNQNGSINLECDSKVLTDGLVLRGRFTTITLAVYGKFPKILVKETIPAPVEIQAATSTAATAEWVEQHTPQVPVSEDRPTVPSDTYESPQIKLDTGASYQNTPEYQEEPPPPPPEPRERLPQEESPPHPPSPPAPPSPTSPPDKESMIRVRAPRSLYGHSPHGGTRYWGEGKRPRSPSTPPPPDDEPEDEEDDGPEFRDRYPSSKKRRSNEHKYSISPILNESRKGEGEGGLEPILSDEDELEDSESKHASSRSNRTQSGGGRGALVKEASHMKLFDPFSFQVPDTPPVILKDPCLTSYEWYKIHDQHQGATPEVALKQRHKLVDLVLNSSFDPNNITEDWVNTVEHICPLIRVMHHIHPDEQIDVLTTLKAWINIGLDYDKALDQAEASYKVRHIKIGVRLTEAMLSIDQDLNYSLLTEHDVDKKLIHLFQQEYMALSIKLLIIKTLDTLLVNSKIIEEFIRRDGYNTLLDLVQSNQLIRVKFAINNLLYKIHMHETLHELSQVIKLDINHEETLDTLLLLLDQVMTSYKQVPYKITQPKRFIPVSSQFEINSSIPSDLYRSIFLFYKEFGILENFLDLLSLPNLSHYNTLVTYIVDFINVVSESHDGLLFLLHYPTDVINKLLRVLLGTNIEDPEQQDTVHPVDSNLGVSLAYKMKVYLLLDSIHYVTLNNQVDPDLNEIVDLLYQLYCLSFTHEGKHVISHVLSCDKNISLLVKIYKSKAEVDLKQKSPSKTYISDLIKLTIKYSNHVPFLIKYSNDLMNLNNQDYPDLMEIGSYLKPLYIKEIFFYDDIFEHVDILKRHLDNVCNLSGEMITVLRILNYISGNHLEDDIQEYKQLRYKYVILQLYSLDGISLVSNILGKLVAHYEQAFIHMFTNSFSLMTVISLCVKLLAKMLYYVIQARNADYKDLTCIDTLLNIHTLCYYIPTSSNGYSIAQNVCKDVVTILLTYTLPVTTDADEKEALNKSLWSLMMTSVIKYVTNSPHLFIPGLCILSEMFPLPLPIQTPHDLSLEEITRFDNWRKLWCAHLHPLSSNLQEMIITLSGSSYQPILQLLRRVCIQLSDLAAPTALLVTKSILDTIISNLPDENSPCTNHTARLLHFLAYLISHPSIKMSFCFR
;
A
#
# COMPACT_ATOMS: atom_id res chain seq x y z
N MET A 1 -45.39 -41.68 5.85
CA MET A 1 -46.60 -40.90 5.52
C MET A 1 -46.35 -40.20 4.19
N ALA A 2 -47.37 -39.63 3.54
CA ALA A 2 -47.14 -38.86 2.31
C ALA A 2 -46.61 -37.47 2.68
N ASP A 3 -45.38 -37.15 2.28
CA ASP A 3 -44.84 -35.79 2.37
C ASP A 3 -45.61 -34.89 1.40
N SER A 4 -46.34 -33.91 1.92
CA SER A 4 -46.95 -32.85 1.12
C SER A 4 -45.90 -31.83 0.72
N GLU A 5 -45.60 -31.73 -0.58
CA GLU A 5 -44.71 -30.71 -1.12
C GLU A 5 -45.36 -29.31 -1.11
N GLU A 6 -45.28 -28.63 0.02
CA GLU A 6 -45.86 -27.30 0.23
C GLU A 6 -45.18 -26.24 -0.66
N ILE A 7 -45.98 -25.50 -1.42
CA ILE A 7 -45.52 -24.34 -2.23
C ILE A 7 -45.39 -23.14 -1.30
N GLN A 8 -44.25 -22.45 -1.38
CA GLN A 8 -43.93 -21.31 -0.52
C GLN A 8 -43.83 -20.01 -1.32
N LEU A 9 -44.14 -18.88 -0.68
CA LEU A 9 -43.93 -17.55 -1.22
C LEU A 9 -42.44 -17.19 -1.07
N LEU A 10 -41.74 -17.05 -2.20
CA LEU A 10 -40.29 -16.88 -2.28
C LEU A 10 -39.87 -15.40 -2.32
N PHE A 11 -40.70 -14.55 -2.92
CA PHE A 11 -40.49 -13.10 -3.03
C PHE A 11 -41.83 -12.37 -2.99
N PHE A 12 -41.87 -11.21 -2.32
CA PHE A 12 -43.02 -10.31 -2.32
C PHE A 12 -42.58 -8.85 -2.12
N ASP A 13 -42.40 -8.10 -3.21
CA ASP A 13 -42.15 -6.66 -3.12
C ASP A 13 -42.56 -5.86 -4.36
N THR A 14 -42.32 -4.54 -4.34
CA THR A 14 -42.68 -3.60 -5.42
C THR A 14 -41.45 -2.90 -6.00
N PHE A 15 -41.30 -2.97 -7.32
CA PHE A 15 -40.35 -2.15 -8.09
C PHE A 15 -41.04 -0.86 -8.58
N SER A 16 -40.30 0.25 -8.67
CA SER A 16 -40.81 1.57 -9.03
C SER A 16 -39.82 2.40 -9.86
N HIS A 17 -40.30 3.00 -10.95
CA HIS A 17 -39.57 3.76 -11.95
C HIS A 17 -40.31 5.07 -12.27
N GLU A 18 -39.57 6.14 -12.59
CA GLU A 18 -40.13 7.49 -12.76
C GLU A 18 -40.95 7.70 -14.05
N THR A 19 -40.74 6.88 -15.08
CA THR A 19 -41.33 7.02 -16.42
C THR A 19 -41.91 5.71 -16.94
N SER A 20 -43.03 5.77 -17.67
CA SER A 20 -43.77 4.60 -18.19
C SER A 20 -43.27 4.05 -19.52
N ASP A 21 -42.67 4.91 -20.36
CA ASP A 21 -42.59 4.67 -21.81
C ASP A 21 -41.32 3.91 -22.22
N ASP A 22 -40.28 3.98 -21.39
CA ASP A 22 -39.07 3.18 -21.55
C ASP A 22 -39.31 1.73 -21.15
N LEU A 23 -38.62 0.82 -21.84
CA LEU A 23 -38.56 -0.58 -21.44
C LEU A 23 -37.66 -0.72 -20.20
N LYS A 24 -38.25 -1.11 -19.08
CA LYS A 24 -37.56 -1.34 -17.79
C LYS A 24 -37.11 -2.81 -17.68
N ILE A 25 -36.04 -3.03 -16.92
CA ILE A 25 -35.51 -4.37 -16.59
C ILE A 25 -35.21 -4.39 -15.10
N ASP A 26 -35.80 -5.35 -14.38
CA ASP A 26 -35.62 -5.56 -12.93
C ASP A 26 -35.17 -7.02 -12.67
N LEU A 27 -34.50 -7.28 -11.53
CA LEU A 27 -34.01 -8.61 -11.15
C LEU A 27 -34.42 -8.97 -9.72
N VAL A 28 -35.02 -10.16 -9.57
CA VAL A 28 -35.18 -10.85 -8.28
C VAL A 28 -34.10 -11.93 -8.19
N GLN A 29 -33.10 -11.74 -7.31
CA GLN A 29 -32.10 -12.76 -7.00
C GLN A 29 -32.52 -13.55 -5.75
N PHE A 30 -32.48 -14.88 -5.84
CA PHE A 30 -32.78 -15.80 -4.74
C PHE A 30 -31.48 -16.28 -4.06
N PRO A 31 -31.47 -16.46 -2.72
CA PRO A 31 -30.26 -16.82 -1.98
C PRO A 31 -29.84 -18.30 -2.15
N LYS A 32 -30.67 -19.12 -2.82
CA LYS A 32 -30.42 -20.54 -3.15
C LYS A 32 -31.18 -20.89 -4.44
N PRO A 33 -30.64 -21.77 -5.31
CA PRO A 33 -31.36 -22.26 -6.48
C PRO A 33 -32.65 -23.00 -6.10
N LEU A 34 -33.72 -22.74 -6.86
CA LEU A 34 -35.08 -23.19 -6.58
C LEU A 34 -35.92 -23.38 -7.86
N HIS A 35 -37.11 -23.95 -7.73
CA HIS A 35 -38.10 -24.07 -8.80
C HIS A 35 -39.22 -23.05 -8.58
N ILE A 36 -39.48 -22.19 -9.56
CA ILE A 36 -40.60 -21.25 -9.56
C ILE A 36 -41.83 -21.95 -10.14
N THR A 37 -42.96 -21.96 -9.43
CA THR A 37 -44.20 -22.61 -9.87
C THR A 37 -45.26 -21.61 -10.32
N GLU A 38 -45.26 -20.40 -9.77
CA GLU A 38 -46.18 -19.34 -10.17
C GLU A 38 -45.53 -17.96 -9.98
N ILE A 39 -45.70 -17.07 -10.95
CA ILE A 39 -45.37 -15.65 -10.84
C ILE A 39 -46.68 -14.86 -10.91
N ARG A 40 -46.99 -14.05 -9.90
CA ARG A 40 -48.24 -13.28 -9.82
C ARG A 40 -47.95 -11.79 -9.61
N ILE A 41 -48.54 -10.97 -10.47
CA ILE A 41 -48.52 -9.51 -10.37
C ILE A 41 -49.74 -9.08 -9.55
N ILE A 42 -49.54 -8.21 -8.56
CA ILE A 42 -50.57 -7.79 -7.62
C ILE A 42 -51.14 -6.44 -8.06
N PRO A 43 -52.43 -6.35 -8.46
CA PRO A 43 -52.98 -5.09 -8.96
C PRO A 43 -53.04 -3.97 -7.93
N LEU A 44 -53.07 -2.72 -8.42
CA LEU A 44 -53.20 -1.52 -7.60
C LEU A 44 -54.41 -1.62 -6.64
N GLY A 45 -54.14 -1.50 -5.35
CA GLY A 45 -55.16 -1.59 -4.28
C GLY A 45 -55.59 -3.00 -3.88
N ALA A 46 -55.11 -4.06 -4.54
CA ALA A 46 -55.43 -5.43 -4.16
C ALA A 46 -54.73 -5.81 -2.83
N ARG A 47 -55.47 -6.34 -1.87
CA ARG A 47 -54.96 -6.77 -0.56
C ARG A 47 -54.31 -8.15 -0.65
N VAL A 48 -53.08 -8.28 -0.19
CA VAL A 48 -52.41 -9.59 -0.06
C VAL A 48 -52.25 -9.93 1.41
N GLN A 49 -52.65 -11.15 1.76
CA GLN A 49 -52.51 -11.74 3.07
C GLN A 49 -51.45 -12.85 2.99
N ALA A 50 -50.30 -12.62 3.59
CA ALA A 50 -49.15 -13.52 3.62
C ALA A 50 -48.46 -13.40 4.99
N ASP A 51 -47.79 -14.46 5.44
CA ASP A 51 -47.20 -14.57 6.79
C ASP A 51 -45.87 -13.80 6.93
N PHE A 52 -45.93 -12.48 6.75
CA PHE A 52 -44.83 -11.55 7.03
C PHE A 52 -45.09 -10.72 8.31
N PRO A 53 -44.04 -10.36 9.07
CA PRO A 53 -44.15 -9.45 10.20
C PRO A 53 -44.38 -7.99 9.73
N GLY A 54 -45.60 -7.68 9.29
CA GLY A 54 -45.97 -6.34 8.82
C GLY A 54 -47.47 -6.09 8.58
N GLY A 55 -48.29 -7.14 8.48
CA GLY A 55 -49.73 -7.02 8.20
C GLY A 55 -50.06 -6.99 6.70
N VAL A 56 -51.29 -6.57 6.36
CA VAL A 56 -51.81 -6.61 4.98
C VAL A 56 -51.12 -5.55 4.11
N ARG A 57 -50.32 -6.00 3.13
CA ARG A 57 -49.79 -5.13 2.06
C ARG A 57 -50.83 -4.96 0.95
N LEU A 58 -50.77 -3.82 0.27
CA LEU A 58 -51.54 -3.52 -0.94
C LEU A 58 -50.63 -3.62 -2.16
N GLY A 59 -51.15 -4.09 -3.29
CA GLY A 59 -50.48 -3.96 -4.59
C GLY A 59 -50.44 -2.52 -5.06
N ALA A 60 -49.39 -2.17 -5.80
CA ALA A 60 -49.13 -0.83 -6.34
C ALA A 60 -48.86 -0.84 -7.87
N THR A 61 -49.13 -1.95 -8.55
CA THR A 61 -48.84 -2.13 -9.98
C THR A 61 -49.57 -1.13 -10.89
N ASN A 62 -48.82 -0.37 -11.69
CA ASN A 62 -49.31 0.60 -12.67
C ASN A 62 -48.38 0.64 -13.91
N PRO A 63 -48.90 0.68 -15.16
CA PRO A 63 -50.32 0.83 -15.55
C PRO A 63 -51.16 -0.44 -15.32
N SER A 64 -52.47 -0.32 -15.51
CA SER A 64 -53.43 -1.42 -15.30
C SER A 64 -53.37 -2.54 -16.34
N GLN A 65 -52.70 -2.31 -17.47
CA GLN A 65 -52.44 -3.30 -18.52
C GLN A 65 -51.05 -3.08 -19.14
N PHE A 66 -50.24 -4.13 -19.29
CA PHE A 66 -48.97 -4.10 -20.02
C PHE A 66 -48.47 -5.52 -20.37
N LYS A 67 -47.57 -5.63 -21.36
CA LYS A 67 -46.82 -6.86 -21.63
C LYS A 67 -45.55 -6.89 -20.79
N ILE A 68 -45.25 -8.03 -20.19
CA ILE A 68 -44.00 -8.30 -19.48
C ILE A 68 -43.45 -9.68 -19.84
N ASP A 69 -42.15 -9.72 -20.13
CA ASP A 69 -41.39 -10.94 -20.44
C ASP A 69 -40.49 -11.28 -19.24
N PHE A 70 -40.46 -12.56 -18.87
CA PHE A 70 -39.67 -13.10 -17.76
C PHE A 70 -38.53 -13.96 -18.29
N PHE A 71 -37.37 -13.89 -17.63
CA PHE A 71 -36.18 -14.67 -17.97
C PHE A 71 -35.51 -15.23 -16.72
N ILE A 72 -34.83 -16.37 -16.82
CA ILE A 72 -34.20 -17.07 -15.69
C ILE A 72 -32.80 -17.59 -16.03
N ASN A 73 -32.05 -17.95 -14.99
CA ASN A 73 -30.74 -18.59 -15.08
C ASN A 73 -30.92 -20.12 -14.99
N ASP A 74 -30.90 -20.83 -16.13
CA ASP A 74 -31.06 -22.30 -16.14
C ASP A 74 -29.78 -23.02 -15.67
N PHE A 75 -29.82 -23.59 -14.46
CA PHE A 75 -28.73 -24.40 -13.93
C PHE A 75 -28.53 -25.74 -14.66
N ASN A 76 -29.44 -26.17 -15.52
CA ASN A 76 -29.22 -27.33 -16.40
C ASN A 76 -28.33 -26.97 -17.61
N ASN A 77 -28.24 -25.68 -17.97
CA ASN A 77 -27.39 -25.16 -19.04
C ASN A 77 -26.45 -24.03 -18.55
N PRO A 78 -25.52 -24.31 -17.62
CA PRO A 78 -24.63 -23.31 -17.00
C PRO A 78 -23.51 -22.79 -17.92
N ARG A 79 -23.69 -22.91 -19.25
CA ARG A 79 -22.87 -22.32 -20.31
C ARG A 79 -23.64 -21.33 -21.18
N ALA A 80 -24.93 -21.10 -20.92
CA ALA A 80 -25.71 -20.08 -21.60
C ALA A 80 -25.15 -18.68 -21.27
N ALA A 81 -24.80 -17.90 -22.30
CA ALA A 81 -24.30 -16.53 -22.15
C ALA A 81 -25.42 -15.49 -21.91
N THR A 82 -26.67 -15.94 -21.84
CA THR A 82 -27.89 -15.11 -21.72
C THR A 82 -28.94 -15.88 -20.91
N PHE A 83 -29.73 -15.16 -20.10
CA PHE A 83 -30.89 -15.73 -19.41
C PHE A 83 -31.89 -16.34 -20.41
N GLU A 84 -32.46 -17.51 -20.10
CA GLU A 84 -33.47 -18.17 -20.92
C GLU A 84 -34.85 -17.53 -20.71
N THR A 85 -35.64 -17.39 -21.78
CA THR A 85 -37.02 -16.85 -21.68
C THR A 85 -37.93 -17.83 -20.96
N TYR A 86 -38.36 -17.44 -19.75
CA TYR A 86 -39.19 -18.26 -18.87
C TYR A 86 -40.67 -18.23 -19.23
N GLY A 87 -41.14 -17.10 -19.75
CA GLY A 87 -42.51 -16.91 -20.19
C GLY A 87 -42.86 -15.44 -20.37
N THR A 88 -44.08 -15.20 -20.85
CA THR A 88 -44.63 -13.87 -21.11
C THR A 88 -45.99 -13.77 -20.44
N LEU A 89 -46.25 -12.66 -19.77
CA LEU A 89 -47.58 -12.33 -19.25
C LEU A 89 -48.08 -11.03 -19.90
N GLU A 90 -49.23 -11.11 -20.55
CA GLU A 90 -50.04 -9.94 -20.90
C GLU A 90 -50.86 -9.58 -19.67
N TYR A 91 -50.26 -8.81 -18.76
CA TYR A 91 -50.86 -8.43 -17.50
C TYR A 91 -52.08 -7.54 -17.74
N ASN A 92 -53.18 -7.88 -17.07
CA ASN A 92 -54.41 -7.07 -17.07
C ASN A 92 -55.04 -7.14 -15.67
N GLN A 93 -55.19 -5.99 -15.01
CA GLN A 93 -55.80 -5.85 -13.69
C GLN A 93 -57.19 -6.51 -13.56
N ASN A 94 -57.93 -6.61 -14.66
CA ASN A 94 -59.27 -7.22 -14.71
C ASN A 94 -59.28 -8.59 -15.45
N GLY A 95 -58.12 -9.21 -15.65
CA GLY A 95 -57.93 -10.45 -16.40
C GLY A 95 -56.79 -11.29 -15.84
N SER A 96 -55.86 -11.72 -16.71
CA SER A 96 -54.70 -12.51 -16.30
C SER A 96 -53.72 -11.69 -15.45
N ILE A 97 -53.50 -12.14 -14.21
CA ILE A 97 -52.54 -11.55 -13.27
C ILE A 97 -51.45 -12.54 -12.83
N ASN A 98 -51.58 -13.81 -13.19
CA ASN A 98 -50.67 -14.91 -12.87
C ASN A 98 -50.12 -15.57 -14.14
N LEU A 99 -48.87 -16.03 -14.04
CA LEU A 99 -48.18 -16.89 -14.97
C LEU A 99 -47.84 -18.19 -14.25
N GLU A 100 -48.55 -19.26 -14.58
CA GLU A 100 -48.27 -20.61 -14.10
C GLU A 100 -47.04 -21.17 -14.84
N CYS A 101 -46.08 -21.73 -14.09
CA CYS A 101 -44.75 -22.06 -14.60
C CYS A 101 -44.53 -23.58 -14.55
N ASP A 102 -44.83 -24.28 -15.65
CA ASP A 102 -44.75 -25.76 -15.77
C ASP A 102 -43.31 -26.32 -15.78
N SER A 103 -42.29 -25.46 -15.76
CA SER A 103 -40.90 -25.90 -15.88
C SER A 103 -40.38 -26.55 -14.58
N LYS A 104 -39.54 -27.58 -14.72
CA LYS A 104 -38.67 -28.06 -13.64
C LYS A 104 -37.27 -27.44 -13.69
N VAL A 105 -37.14 -26.26 -14.29
CA VAL A 105 -35.85 -25.55 -14.33
C VAL A 105 -35.49 -25.09 -12.93
N LEU A 106 -34.22 -25.28 -12.57
CA LEU A 106 -33.64 -24.79 -11.33
C LEU A 106 -32.98 -23.44 -11.62
N THR A 107 -33.38 -22.37 -10.92
CA THR A 107 -32.84 -21.02 -11.09
C THR A 107 -32.52 -20.37 -9.75
N ASP A 108 -31.54 -19.46 -9.73
CA ASP A 108 -31.25 -18.54 -8.63
C ASP A 108 -31.64 -17.09 -8.94
N GLY A 109 -32.12 -16.78 -10.14
CA GLY A 109 -32.53 -15.43 -10.55
C GLY A 109 -33.77 -15.42 -11.45
N LEU A 110 -34.58 -14.37 -11.33
CA LEU A 110 -35.72 -14.07 -12.19
C LEU A 110 -35.60 -12.61 -12.66
N VAL A 111 -35.33 -12.43 -13.95
CA VAL A 111 -35.31 -11.11 -14.62
C VAL A 111 -36.70 -10.81 -15.16
N LEU A 112 -37.13 -9.57 -14.96
CA LEU A 112 -38.37 -8.99 -15.47
C LEU A 112 -38.04 -7.97 -16.56
N ARG A 113 -38.82 -7.94 -17.66
CA ARG A 113 -38.64 -6.98 -18.76
C ARG A 113 -39.98 -6.49 -19.29
N GLY A 114 -40.32 -5.22 -19.10
CA GLY A 114 -41.64 -4.69 -19.48
C GLY A 114 -41.69 -3.16 -19.54
N ARG A 115 -42.88 -2.61 -19.74
CA ARG A 115 -43.17 -1.17 -19.66
C ARG A 115 -44.16 -0.93 -18.53
N PHE A 116 -43.67 -0.41 -17.41
CA PHE A 116 -44.46 -0.11 -16.22
C PHE A 116 -43.81 1.02 -15.42
N THR A 117 -44.61 1.79 -14.68
CA THR A 117 -44.08 2.71 -13.66
C THR A 117 -43.84 1.98 -12.35
N THR A 118 -44.70 1.03 -12.01
CA THR A 118 -44.62 0.26 -10.76
C THR A 118 -45.13 -1.16 -10.98
N ILE A 119 -44.51 -2.14 -10.33
CA ILE A 119 -44.96 -3.53 -10.37
C ILE A 119 -44.76 -4.18 -8.99
N THR A 120 -45.85 -4.65 -8.39
CA THR A 120 -45.81 -5.48 -7.18
C THR A 120 -45.86 -6.95 -7.59
N LEU A 121 -44.83 -7.70 -7.21
CA LEU A 121 -44.61 -9.07 -7.65
C LEU A 121 -44.64 -10.05 -6.48
N ALA A 122 -45.39 -11.13 -6.61
CA ALA A 122 -45.37 -12.30 -5.74
C ALA A 122 -44.84 -13.51 -6.54
N VAL A 123 -43.77 -14.15 -6.07
CA VAL A 123 -43.19 -15.34 -6.72
C VAL A 123 -43.32 -16.54 -5.79
N TYR A 124 -43.92 -17.63 -6.27
CA TYR A 124 -44.16 -18.85 -5.52
C TYR A 124 -43.35 -20.02 -6.08
N GLY A 125 -42.93 -20.94 -5.22
CA GLY A 125 -42.13 -22.09 -5.65
C GLY A 125 -41.69 -23.04 -4.55
N LYS A 126 -40.67 -23.85 -4.85
CA LYS A 126 -40.15 -24.93 -4.00
C LYS A 126 -38.63 -25.02 -4.06
N PHE A 127 -37.98 -25.32 -2.93
CA PHE A 127 -36.56 -25.68 -2.88
C PHE A 127 -36.39 -27.20 -3.11
N PRO A 128 -35.39 -27.64 -3.91
CA PRO A 128 -35.14 -29.07 -4.13
C PRO A 128 -34.55 -29.74 -2.89
N LYS A 129 -35.01 -30.97 -2.59
CA LYS A 129 -34.34 -31.86 -1.63
C LYS A 129 -33.05 -32.40 -2.29
N ILE A 130 -31.89 -31.96 -1.80
CA ILE A 130 -30.58 -32.30 -2.38
C ILE A 130 -30.31 -33.82 -2.28
N LEU A 131 -30.24 -34.47 -3.43
CA LEU A 131 -29.67 -35.82 -3.60
C LEU A 131 -28.58 -35.72 -4.67
N VAL A 132 -27.32 -35.86 -4.25
CA VAL A 132 -26.17 -35.80 -5.17
C VAL A 132 -26.13 -37.07 -6.02
N LYS A 133 -26.27 -36.90 -7.32
CA LYS A 133 -25.85 -37.89 -8.32
C LYS A 133 -25.15 -37.18 -9.47
N GLU A 134 -23.87 -37.47 -9.62
CA GLU A 134 -23.07 -37.01 -10.75
C GLU A 134 -23.39 -37.87 -11.98
N THR A 135 -23.60 -37.22 -13.13
CA THR A 135 -23.57 -37.86 -14.45
C THR A 135 -22.99 -36.86 -15.42
N ILE A 136 -21.90 -37.23 -16.10
CA ILE A 136 -21.09 -36.33 -16.93
C ILE A 136 -21.40 -36.59 -18.41
N PRO A 137 -21.88 -35.61 -19.18
CA PRO A 137 -21.89 -35.68 -20.64
C PRO A 137 -20.46 -35.53 -21.20
N ALA A 138 -20.13 -36.27 -22.26
CA ALA A 138 -18.84 -36.18 -22.93
C ALA A 138 -18.63 -34.80 -23.61
N PRO A 139 -17.37 -34.35 -23.79
CA PRO A 139 -17.10 -33.05 -24.40
C PRO A 139 -17.42 -33.05 -25.89
N VAL A 140 -18.10 -31.99 -26.34
CA VAL A 140 -18.19 -31.58 -27.74
C VAL A 140 -17.27 -30.37 -27.91
N GLU A 141 -16.50 -30.35 -29.00
CA GLU A 141 -15.61 -29.24 -29.34
C GLU A 141 -16.45 -27.98 -29.67
N ILE A 142 -16.06 -26.83 -29.12
CA ILE A 142 -16.73 -25.55 -29.36
C ILE A 142 -15.70 -24.56 -29.89
N GLN A 143 -15.95 -24.06 -31.10
CA GLN A 143 -15.19 -22.97 -31.72
C GLN A 143 -15.47 -21.66 -30.98
N ALA A 144 -14.45 -20.85 -30.74
CA ALA A 144 -14.59 -19.64 -29.94
C ALA A 144 -15.44 -18.57 -30.63
N ALA A 145 -16.52 -18.13 -29.97
CA ALA A 145 -17.27 -16.94 -30.35
C ALA A 145 -16.64 -15.69 -29.72
N THR A 146 -16.32 -14.69 -30.54
CA THR A 146 -15.59 -13.48 -30.13
C THR A 146 -16.52 -12.37 -29.63
N SER A 147 -16.30 -11.86 -28.42
CA SER A 147 -17.02 -10.67 -27.90
C SER A 147 -16.17 -9.79 -26.97
N THR A 148 -14.92 -9.50 -27.36
CA THR A 148 -13.98 -8.63 -26.62
C THR A 148 -13.16 -7.71 -27.54
N ALA A 149 -13.75 -7.26 -28.65
CA ALA A 149 -13.03 -6.53 -29.71
C ALA A 149 -12.45 -5.17 -29.27
N ALA A 150 -13.22 -4.39 -28.51
CA ALA A 150 -12.98 -2.96 -28.25
C ALA A 150 -11.69 -2.60 -27.45
N THR A 151 -10.94 -3.58 -26.97
CA THR A 151 -9.61 -3.37 -26.34
C THR A 151 -8.49 -4.22 -26.95
N ALA A 152 -8.79 -5.09 -27.92
CA ALA A 152 -7.78 -5.84 -28.67
C ALA A 152 -7.32 -5.07 -29.93
N GLU A 153 -8.26 -4.43 -30.63
CA GLU A 153 -7.98 -3.73 -31.91
C GLU A 153 -6.94 -2.61 -31.78
N TRP A 154 -6.79 -1.98 -30.61
CA TRP A 154 -5.79 -0.93 -30.40
C TRP A 154 -4.34 -1.45 -30.44
N VAL A 155 -4.11 -2.71 -30.07
CA VAL A 155 -2.77 -3.32 -30.01
C VAL A 155 -2.37 -3.90 -31.37
N GLU A 156 -3.27 -4.61 -32.06
CA GLU A 156 -2.97 -5.18 -33.39
C GLU A 156 -2.83 -4.12 -34.51
N GLN A 157 -3.41 -2.92 -34.35
CA GLN A 157 -3.35 -1.87 -35.38
C GLN A 157 -2.02 -1.08 -35.42
N HIS A 158 -1.06 -1.33 -34.52
CA HIS A 158 0.15 -0.52 -34.38
C HIS A 158 1.49 -1.22 -34.67
N THR A 159 1.50 -2.52 -34.99
CA THR A 159 2.71 -3.21 -35.48
C THR A 159 2.94 -2.89 -36.97
N PRO A 160 4.13 -2.38 -37.38
CA PRO A 160 4.33 -1.82 -38.71
C PRO A 160 4.46 -2.90 -39.81
N GLN A 161 3.50 -2.95 -40.74
CA GLN A 161 3.64 -3.74 -41.98
C GLN A 161 4.39 -2.97 -43.08
N VAL A 162 5.38 -3.62 -43.69
CA VAL A 162 6.14 -3.07 -44.83
C VAL A 162 5.32 -3.18 -46.13
N PRO A 163 5.16 -2.10 -46.92
CA PRO A 163 4.38 -2.14 -48.14
C PRO A 163 5.08 -2.92 -49.26
N VAL A 164 4.54 -4.09 -49.61
CA VAL A 164 4.93 -4.83 -50.81
C VAL A 164 4.36 -4.14 -52.05
N SER A 165 5.20 -3.84 -53.03
CA SER A 165 4.77 -3.29 -54.33
C SER A 165 4.40 -4.43 -55.29
N GLU A 166 3.21 -4.36 -55.88
CA GLU A 166 2.81 -5.29 -56.94
C GLU A 166 3.45 -4.91 -58.28
N ASP A 167 4.57 -5.55 -58.64
CA ASP A 167 4.96 -5.69 -60.04
C ASP A 167 5.81 -6.97 -60.23
N ARG A 168 5.41 -7.88 -61.15
CA ARG A 168 5.99 -9.24 -61.19
C ARG A 168 6.08 -9.87 -62.59
N PRO A 169 7.31 -10.00 -63.14
CA PRO A 169 7.60 -10.91 -64.25
C PRO A 169 7.97 -12.34 -63.78
N THR A 170 7.14 -13.29 -64.18
CA THR A 170 7.45 -14.65 -64.72
C THR A 170 8.91 -14.90 -65.18
N VAL A 171 9.58 -16.08 -65.10
CA VAL A 171 9.35 -17.54 -64.81
C VAL A 171 10.74 -18.13 -64.33
N PRO A 172 11.09 -19.45 -64.37
CA PRO A 172 10.61 -20.71 -63.74
C PRO A 172 11.32 -21.03 -62.39
N SER A 173 10.82 -21.84 -61.45
CA SER A 173 10.48 -23.29 -61.40
C SER A 173 11.63 -24.24 -60.97
N ASP A 174 11.27 -25.16 -60.06
CA ASP A 174 11.81 -26.50 -59.77
C ASP A 174 13.03 -26.72 -58.84
N THR A 175 12.68 -27.09 -57.60
CA THR A 175 13.26 -28.13 -56.70
C THR A 175 14.78 -28.27 -56.50
N TYR A 176 15.18 -28.27 -55.22
CA TYR A 176 15.92 -29.40 -54.63
C TYR A 176 15.46 -29.67 -53.18
N GLU A 177 15.47 -30.94 -52.76
CA GLU A 177 15.03 -31.38 -51.43
C GLU A 177 16.17 -31.36 -50.39
N SER A 178 15.81 -31.24 -49.10
CA SER A 178 16.75 -31.25 -47.97
C SER A 178 17.28 -32.66 -47.64
N PRO A 179 18.60 -32.89 -47.55
CA PRO A 179 19.16 -34.16 -47.10
C PRO A 179 19.38 -34.22 -45.57
N GLN A 180 18.83 -35.25 -44.91
CA GLN A 180 19.16 -35.60 -43.52
C GLN A 180 20.40 -36.51 -43.44
N ILE A 181 21.38 -36.17 -42.58
CA ILE A 181 22.45 -37.06 -42.11
C ILE A 181 22.71 -36.69 -40.63
N LYS A 182 22.19 -37.42 -39.63
CA LYS A 182 22.74 -38.65 -39.01
C LYS A 182 24.09 -38.48 -38.31
N LEU A 183 24.12 -38.75 -37.00
CA LEU A 183 25.33 -39.12 -36.26
C LEU A 183 25.70 -40.58 -36.61
N ASP A 184 27.00 -40.88 -36.72
CA ASP A 184 27.62 -41.97 -35.94
C ASP A 184 29.17 -41.79 -35.88
N THR A 185 29.78 -42.65 -35.06
CA THR A 185 31.17 -42.72 -34.58
C THR A 185 32.26 -43.03 -35.62
N GLY A 186 33.49 -42.57 -35.34
CA GLY A 186 34.71 -42.97 -36.07
C GLY A 186 35.95 -42.17 -35.61
N ALA A 187 37.09 -42.83 -35.43
CA ALA A 187 38.30 -42.22 -34.83
C ALA A 187 39.60 -42.55 -35.59
N SER A 188 40.62 -41.70 -35.46
CA SER A 188 42.04 -42.11 -35.52
C SER A 188 42.98 -41.07 -34.88
N TYR A 189 44.07 -41.57 -34.28
CA TYR A 189 45.19 -40.78 -33.74
C TYR A 189 46.35 -40.72 -34.76
N GLN A 190 47.30 -39.78 -34.59
CA GLN A 190 48.75 -40.06 -34.46
C GLN A 190 49.62 -38.78 -34.43
N ASN A 191 50.23 -38.46 -33.28
CA ASN A 191 51.70 -38.57 -33.07
C ASN A 191 52.18 -37.86 -31.78
N THR A 192 53.18 -38.48 -31.13
CA THR A 192 53.94 -38.10 -29.93
C THR A 192 55.31 -37.46 -30.34
N PRO A 193 56.25 -36.99 -29.45
CA PRO A 193 56.39 -37.33 -28.03
C PRO A 193 56.84 -36.24 -27.00
N GLU A 194 56.60 -36.60 -25.74
CA GLU A 194 57.37 -36.40 -24.49
C GLU A 194 58.40 -35.24 -24.38
N TYR A 195 58.16 -34.39 -23.37
CA TYR A 195 59.15 -34.03 -22.35
C TYR A 195 58.54 -34.26 -20.95
N GLN A 196 59.37 -34.42 -19.92
CA GLN A 196 58.94 -34.90 -18.59
C GLN A 196 58.69 -33.75 -17.59
N GLU A 197 57.58 -33.81 -16.86
CA GLU A 197 57.39 -33.17 -15.56
C GLU A 197 56.80 -34.19 -14.57
N GLU A 198 57.08 -34.01 -13.28
CA GLU A 198 56.79 -35.00 -12.22
C GLU A 198 55.33 -34.94 -11.74
N PRO A 199 54.75 -36.06 -11.26
CA PRO A 199 53.39 -36.05 -10.71
C PRO A 199 53.33 -35.25 -9.39
N PRO A 200 52.32 -34.39 -9.19
CA PRO A 200 52.11 -33.73 -7.91
C PRO A 200 51.76 -34.76 -6.81
N PRO A 201 52.15 -34.50 -5.54
CA PRO A 201 51.96 -35.46 -4.46
C PRO A 201 50.47 -35.63 -4.11
N PRO A 202 50.04 -36.84 -3.69
CA PRO A 202 48.66 -37.08 -3.27
C PRO A 202 48.33 -36.35 -1.96
N PRO A 203 47.05 -35.96 -1.74
CA PRO A 203 46.61 -35.39 -0.47
C PRO A 203 46.75 -36.43 0.67
N PRO A 204 47.15 -36.01 1.89
CA PRO A 204 47.35 -36.93 3.00
C PRO A 204 46.02 -37.43 3.59
N GLU A 205 45.84 -38.75 3.61
CA GLU A 205 44.77 -39.40 4.38
C GLU A 205 44.92 -39.13 5.89
N PRO A 206 43.82 -38.95 6.65
CA PRO A 206 43.88 -38.80 8.10
C PRO A 206 44.27 -40.13 8.76
N ARG A 207 45.47 -40.20 9.35
CA ARG A 207 45.91 -41.35 10.15
C ARG A 207 45.81 -41.08 11.65
N GLU A 208 45.08 -41.95 12.32
CA GLU A 208 44.99 -42.03 13.77
C GLU A 208 46.37 -42.25 14.42
N ARG A 209 46.62 -41.60 15.56
CA ARG A 209 47.45 -42.17 16.64
C ARG A 209 47.30 -41.45 17.98
N LEU A 210 46.44 -42.06 18.82
CA LEU A 210 46.59 -42.39 20.25
C LEU A 210 47.04 -41.30 21.28
N PRO A 211 46.61 -41.42 22.56
CA PRO A 211 46.49 -40.25 23.44
C PRO A 211 47.52 -40.18 24.58
N GLN A 212 48.18 -39.02 24.71
CA GLN A 212 48.93 -38.53 25.88
C GLN A 212 48.85 -36.99 25.86
N GLU A 213 48.68 -36.25 26.97
CA GLU A 213 48.54 -36.62 28.38
C GLU A 213 47.61 -35.61 29.08
N GLU A 214 46.49 -36.06 29.65
CA GLU A 214 45.72 -35.24 30.60
C GLU A 214 46.33 -35.36 31.99
N SER A 215 46.80 -34.25 32.56
CA SER A 215 47.23 -34.22 33.96
C SER A 215 46.02 -34.36 34.90
N PRO A 216 46.10 -35.15 35.99
CA PRO A 216 44.90 -35.79 36.54
C PRO A 216 43.99 -34.87 37.38
N PRO A 217 42.69 -35.19 37.51
CA PRO A 217 41.82 -34.57 38.51
C PRO A 217 42.31 -34.93 39.91
N HIS A 218 42.65 -33.92 40.72
CA HIS A 218 43.02 -34.16 42.12
C HIS A 218 41.79 -34.63 42.93
N PRO A 219 41.91 -35.70 43.74
CA PRO A 219 40.76 -36.38 44.33
C PRO A 219 40.15 -35.62 45.53
N PRO A 220 38.86 -35.87 45.84
CA PRO A 220 38.22 -35.29 47.01
C PRO A 220 38.88 -35.77 48.32
N SER A 221 38.77 -34.97 49.37
CA SER A 221 39.28 -35.27 50.72
C SER A 221 38.29 -34.85 51.81
N PRO A 222 38.26 -35.55 52.97
CA PRO A 222 36.97 -36.00 53.51
C PRO A 222 36.34 -35.12 54.62
N PRO A 223 35.06 -35.33 54.97
CA PRO A 223 34.33 -34.54 55.96
C PRO A 223 34.47 -35.05 57.40
N ALA A 224 34.52 -34.14 58.38
CA ALA A 224 34.22 -34.37 59.81
C ALA A 224 34.17 -33.03 60.61
N PRO A 225 33.57 -32.97 61.82
CA PRO A 225 32.16 -33.28 62.09
C PRO A 225 31.53 -32.10 62.93
N PRO A 226 30.64 -32.22 63.96
CA PRO A 226 29.56 -31.22 64.13
C PRO A 226 29.50 -30.46 65.48
N SER A 227 28.56 -29.50 65.57
CA SER A 227 27.75 -29.11 66.77
C SER A 227 28.44 -28.85 68.13
N PRO A 228 28.16 -27.72 68.81
CA PRO A 228 26.80 -27.49 69.36
C PRO A 228 26.36 -25.99 69.27
N THR A 229 25.21 -25.52 69.78
CA THR A 229 24.22 -26.10 70.71
C THR A 229 22.81 -25.57 70.43
N SER A 230 21.79 -26.43 70.49
CA SER A 230 20.38 -26.07 70.77
C SER A 230 20.11 -26.16 72.29
N PRO A 231 18.88 -26.00 72.84
CA PRO A 231 17.62 -25.37 72.37
C PRO A 231 17.32 -24.20 73.38
N PRO A 232 16.12 -23.87 73.94
CA PRO A 232 14.76 -24.39 73.68
C PRO A 232 13.60 -23.37 73.69
N ASP A 233 12.41 -23.94 73.46
CA ASP A 233 11.07 -23.51 73.89
C ASP A 233 10.56 -22.10 73.51
N LYS A 234 9.47 -22.01 72.74
CA LYS A 234 8.07 -22.14 73.21
C LYS A 234 7.74 -21.19 74.38
N GLU A 235 7.03 -20.11 74.07
CA GLU A 235 5.81 -19.83 74.83
C GLU A 235 4.61 -19.68 73.90
N SER A 236 3.53 -20.36 74.26
CA SER A 236 2.27 -20.38 73.51
C SER A 236 1.12 -20.06 74.46
N MET A 237 0.53 -18.87 74.33
CA MET A 237 -0.70 -18.45 75.00
C MET A 237 -1.44 -17.48 74.06
N ILE A 238 -2.76 -17.57 73.83
CA ILE A 238 -3.84 -18.33 74.51
C ILE A 238 -4.75 -19.06 73.50
N ARG A 239 -5.48 -20.07 73.99
CA ARG A 239 -6.42 -20.91 73.23
C ARG A 239 -7.79 -20.24 72.97
N VAL A 240 -8.30 -20.46 71.76
CA VAL A 240 -9.58 -21.14 71.46
C VAL A 240 -10.53 -21.41 72.64
N ARG A 241 -11.77 -20.87 72.59
CA ARG A 241 -13.02 -21.66 72.76
C ARG A 241 -14.31 -20.92 72.38
N ALA A 242 -15.29 -21.67 71.90
CA ALA A 242 -16.71 -21.29 71.81
C ALA A 242 -17.46 -21.72 73.10
N PRO A 243 -18.79 -21.45 73.22
CA PRO A 243 -19.73 -22.50 72.78
C PRO A 243 -21.06 -22.02 72.16
N ARG A 244 -21.80 -23.01 71.62
CA ARG A 244 -23.11 -22.95 70.93
C ARG A 244 -24.30 -22.51 71.80
N SER A 245 -25.30 -21.94 71.15
CA SER A 245 -26.71 -22.40 71.14
C SER A 245 -27.31 -21.97 69.78
N LEU A 246 -28.03 -22.75 68.95
CA LEU A 246 -29.22 -23.63 69.14
C LEU A 246 -30.42 -22.83 69.64
N TYR A 247 -31.62 -22.86 69.03
CA TYR A 247 -32.29 -23.83 68.13
C TYR A 247 -32.41 -23.28 66.67
N GLY A 248 -32.93 -23.92 65.60
CA GLY A 248 -33.87 -25.05 65.39
C GLY A 248 -35.20 -24.50 64.82
N HIS A 249 -35.84 -25.01 63.74
CA HIS A 249 -35.75 -26.31 63.04
C HIS A 249 -35.85 -26.22 61.48
N SER A 250 -35.94 -27.37 60.81
CA SER A 250 -35.99 -27.66 59.35
C SER A 250 -37.20 -28.63 59.08
N PRO A 251 -37.35 -29.49 58.03
CA PRO A 251 -36.57 -29.73 56.79
C PRO A 251 -37.36 -30.03 55.47
N HIS A 252 -36.60 -30.26 54.36
CA HIS A 252 -36.96 -30.80 53.02
C HIS A 252 -37.76 -29.87 52.04
N GLY A 253 -37.54 -29.88 50.72
CA GLY A 253 -36.43 -30.44 49.90
C GLY A 253 -36.77 -30.65 48.40
N GLY A 254 -35.78 -30.56 47.48
CA GLY A 254 -35.76 -31.29 46.19
C GLY A 254 -36.07 -30.58 44.83
N THR A 255 -35.05 -30.54 43.95
CA THR A 255 -35.06 -30.71 42.45
C THR A 255 -35.72 -29.74 41.43
N ARG A 256 -34.88 -29.30 40.45
CA ARG A 256 -35.06 -29.05 38.97
C ARG A 256 -36.41 -28.57 38.38
N TYR A 257 -36.41 -27.49 37.55
CA TYR A 257 -36.72 -27.52 36.07
C TYR A 257 -36.53 -26.15 35.34
N TRP A 258 -37.02 -26.03 34.08
CA TRP A 258 -36.79 -24.98 33.05
C TRP A 258 -37.91 -23.90 32.92
N GLY A 259 -37.70 -22.88 32.07
CA GLY A 259 -38.71 -21.93 31.51
C GLY A 259 -38.16 -20.49 31.43
N GLU A 260 -38.22 -19.67 30.36
CA GLU A 260 -39.26 -19.39 29.33
C GLU A 260 -40.64 -18.99 29.90
N GLY A 261 -41.32 -17.93 29.45
CA GLY A 261 -41.03 -16.88 28.46
C GLY A 261 -42.34 -16.18 28.00
N LYS A 262 -42.30 -14.92 27.51
CA LYS A 262 -43.41 -14.27 26.74
C LYS A 262 -43.12 -12.85 26.19
N ARG A 263 -43.49 -12.64 24.91
CA ARG A 263 -43.90 -11.35 24.27
C ARG A 263 -45.44 -11.39 24.07
N PRO A 264 -46.13 -10.45 23.38
CA PRO A 264 -45.96 -8.99 23.21
C PRO A 264 -47.22 -8.20 23.64
N ARG A 265 -47.28 -6.87 23.43
CA ARG A 265 -48.53 -6.16 23.06
C ARG A 265 -48.29 -4.79 22.38
N SER A 266 -49.12 -4.50 21.39
CA SER A 266 -49.37 -3.25 20.65
C SER A 266 -50.76 -3.40 19.98
N PRO A 267 -51.30 -2.43 19.19
CA PRO A 267 -50.96 -1.02 19.00
C PRO A 267 -52.17 -0.08 19.34
N SER A 268 -52.08 1.21 18.99
CA SER A 268 -53.21 2.10 18.65
C SER A 268 -52.71 3.34 17.86
N THR A 269 -53.59 3.97 17.07
CA THR A 269 -53.25 4.95 16.01
C THR A 269 -54.00 6.31 16.16
N PRO A 270 -53.63 7.37 15.39
CA PRO A 270 -54.10 8.78 15.58
C PRO A 270 -55.42 9.04 14.77
N PRO A 271 -55.95 10.26 14.40
CA PRO A 271 -55.30 11.54 13.99
C PRO A 271 -55.93 12.86 14.58
N PRO A 272 -56.28 13.95 13.83
CA PRO A 272 -55.58 15.27 13.84
C PRO A 272 -56.60 16.45 14.07
N PRO A 273 -56.54 17.69 13.50
CA PRO A 273 -55.50 18.49 12.77
C PRO A 273 -55.43 20.01 13.17
N ASP A 274 -54.75 20.85 12.36
CA ASP A 274 -54.88 22.33 12.13
C ASP A 274 -54.60 23.31 13.33
N ASP A 275 -54.15 24.58 13.19
CA ASP A 275 -53.69 25.42 12.05
C ASP A 275 -52.79 26.64 12.51
N GLU A 276 -52.33 27.44 11.54
CA GLU A 276 -51.62 28.77 11.48
C GLU A 276 -52.10 29.96 12.40
N PRO A 277 -51.52 31.21 12.40
CA PRO A 277 -50.16 31.76 12.04
C PRO A 277 -49.62 32.94 12.95
N GLU A 278 -48.59 33.67 12.46
CA GLU A 278 -48.32 35.16 12.50
C GLU A 278 -47.87 35.98 13.77
N ASP A 279 -46.71 36.64 13.59
CA ASP A 279 -46.31 38.08 13.72
C ASP A 279 -46.21 38.93 15.03
N GLU A 280 -44.97 39.43 15.22
CA GLU A 280 -44.39 40.77 15.59
C GLU A 280 -45.00 41.81 16.59
N GLU A 281 -44.10 42.71 17.05
CA GLU A 281 -44.24 43.96 17.84
C GLU A 281 -44.85 43.90 19.27
N ASP A 282 -44.61 44.85 20.20
CA ASP A 282 -43.42 45.59 20.69
C ASP A 282 -43.81 46.24 22.06
N ASP A 283 -42.91 47.05 22.64
CA ASP A 283 -43.13 48.13 23.62
C ASP A 283 -43.24 47.76 25.14
N GLY A 284 -42.78 48.71 25.98
CA GLY A 284 -42.64 48.57 27.45
C GLY A 284 -43.58 49.51 28.24
N PRO A 285 -43.17 50.16 29.35
CA PRO A 285 -41.90 50.04 30.11
C PRO A 285 -42.08 49.96 31.67
N GLU A 286 -40.95 50.02 32.40
CA GLU A 286 -40.65 50.36 33.83
C GLU A 286 -41.80 50.56 34.89
N PHE A 287 -41.65 50.24 36.19
CA PHE A 287 -40.76 50.95 37.15
C PHE A 287 -40.75 50.37 38.60
N ARG A 288 -39.59 50.45 39.32
CA ARG A 288 -39.40 50.33 40.83
C ARG A 288 -39.76 48.97 41.49
N ASP A 289 -39.24 48.50 42.64
CA ASP A 289 -38.23 48.87 43.68
C ASP A 289 -37.93 47.56 44.51
N ARG A 290 -36.96 47.33 45.43
CA ARG A 290 -35.83 48.08 46.05
C ARG A 290 -34.78 47.06 46.61
N TYR A 291 -33.60 47.54 47.04
CA TYR A 291 -32.50 46.83 47.74
C TYR A 291 -32.46 47.16 49.27
N PRO A 292 -31.50 46.72 50.14
CA PRO A 292 -30.23 45.96 49.97
C PRO A 292 -30.17 44.66 50.83
N SER A 293 -29.08 43.92 51.08
CA SER A 293 -27.62 44.18 51.12
C SER A 293 -26.83 42.85 51.22
N SER A 294 -25.48 42.76 51.20
CA SER A 294 -24.39 43.20 50.29
C SER A 294 -23.06 42.60 50.84
N LYS A 295 -21.85 42.59 50.22
CA LYS A 295 -21.33 42.98 48.88
C LYS A 295 -19.94 42.33 48.67
N LYS A 296 -19.72 41.48 47.64
CA LYS A 296 -18.45 41.35 46.83
C LYS A 296 -18.54 40.19 45.81
N ARG A 297 -18.24 40.46 44.53
CA ARG A 297 -18.25 39.48 43.41
C ARG A 297 -17.26 39.90 42.31
N ARG A 298 -16.93 38.98 41.39
CA ARG A 298 -16.13 39.18 40.16
C ARG A 298 -16.98 39.67 38.96
N SER A 299 -16.28 40.19 37.95
CA SER A 299 -16.49 39.98 36.49
C SER A 299 -15.08 40.06 35.82
N ASN A 300 -14.64 39.40 34.74
CA ASN A 300 -15.25 38.89 33.49
C ASN A 300 -15.80 40.04 32.59
N GLU A 301 -15.68 40.08 31.26
CA GLU A 301 -14.83 39.48 30.19
C GLU A 301 -15.52 39.83 28.84
N HIS A 302 -14.80 40.09 27.73
CA HIS A 302 -15.06 39.60 26.34
C HIS A 302 -14.46 40.45 25.18
N LYS A 303 -13.82 39.73 24.24
CA LYS A 303 -13.75 39.87 22.74
C LYS A 303 -13.40 41.19 22.00
N TYR A 304 -12.31 41.10 21.21
CA TYR A 304 -12.05 41.54 19.82
C TYR A 304 -12.52 42.92 19.27
N SER A 305 -11.58 43.71 18.67
CA SER A 305 -11.44 43.87 17.19
C SER A 305 -10.37 44.90 16.73
N ILE A 306 -9.60 44.51 15.69
CA ILE A 306 -9.14 45.24 14.47
C ILE A 306 -8.65 46.72 14.55
N SER A 307 -7.41 46.92 14.03
CA SER A 307 -6.77 48.07 13.33
C SER A 307 -6.98 49.55 13.74
N PRO A 308 -5.89 50.36 13.72
CA PRO A 308 -5.94 51.81 13.54
C PRO A 308 -5.60 52.24 12.09
N ILE A 309 -6.33 53.24 11.57
CA ILE A 309 -5.89 54.09 10.45
C ILE A 309 -5.79 55.53 10.98
N LEU A 310 -4.94 56.32 10.30
CA LEU A 310 -4.76 57.77 10.41
C LEU A 310 -6.10 58.54 10.59
N ASN A 311 -6.15 59.75 11.15
CA ASN A 311 -5.19 60.84 10.94
C ASN A 311 -5.36 62.01 11.95
N GLU A 312 -4.54 63.05 11.75
CA GLU A 312 -4.82 64.48 12.02
C GLU A 312 -4.53 65.14 13.41
N SER A 313 -3.49 65.99 13.35
CA SER A 313 -3.62 67.46 13.53
C SER A 313 -3.37 68.13 14.90
N ARG A 314 -2.14 68.65 15.00
CA ARG A 314 -1.77 70.06 15.28
C ARG A 314 -1.57 70.58 16.74
N LYS A 315 -0.29 70.93 16.96
CA LYS A 315 0.27 72.15 17.61
C LYS A 315 0.13 72.31 19.15
N GLY A 316 1.19 72.73 19.86
CA GLY A 316 2.57 72.93 19.39
C GLY A 316 3.47 73.74 20.34
N GLU A 317 4.72 73.95 19.89
CA GLU A 317 5.74 74.89 20.39
C GLU A 317 6.35 74.60 21.79
N GLY A 318 7.68 74.62 21.97
CA GLY A 318 8.76 74.81 20.98
C GLY A 318 10.19 74.68 21.55
N GLU A 319 11.19 74.83 20.68
CA GLU A 319 12.65 74.95 20.92
C GLU A 319 13.38 73.77 21.63
N GLY A 320 14.58 73.32 21.21
CA GLY A 320 15.40 73.66 20.04
C GLY A 320 16.84 73.10 20.15
N GLY A 321 17.43 72.62 19.04
CA GLY A 321 18.77 71.99 18.98
C GLY A 321 18.69 70.50 18.58
N LEU A 322 19.04 70.07 17.36
CA LEU A 322 20.37 70.01 16.70
C LEU A 322 21.29 68.90 17.29
N GLU A 323 21.91 67.99 16.53
CA GLU A 323 21.75 67.57 15.11
C GLU A 323 22.42 66.15 14.89
N PRO A 324 22.73 65.60 13.68
CA PRO A 324 21.99 64.44 13.15
C PRO A 324 22.86 63.24 12.63
N ILE A 325 22.23 62.38 11.80
CA ILE A 325 22.79 61.37 10.87
C ILE A 325 23.31 60.08 11.56
N LEU A 326 22.78 58.86 11.33
CA LEU A 326 22.37 58.09 10.12
C LEU A 326 23.53 57.31 9.45
N SER A 327 23.14 56.36 8.59
CA SER A 327 23.93 55.62 7.60
C SER A 327 24.71 54.40 8.09
N ASP A 328 24.78 53.24 7.39
CA ASP A 328 23.87 52.52 6.44
C ASP A 328 24.28 51.01 6.53
N GLU A 329 23.49 50.00 6.14
CA GLU A 329 23.36 49.32 4.81
C GLU A 329 24.67 49.05 4.01
N ASP A 330 24.54 48.22 2.96
CA ASP A 330 25.58 47.68 2.06
C ASP A 330 26.54 46.62 2.67
N GLU A 331 26.99 45.55 1.99
CA GLU A 331 26.68 45.01 0.64
C GLU A 331 27.00 43.48 0.63
N LEU A 332 26.51 42.72 -0.36
CA LEU A 332 26.88 41.30 -0.56
C LEU A 332 27.26 41.05 -2.03
N GLU A 333 28.56 40.84 -2.29
CA GLU A 333 29.10 40.34 -3.56
C GLU A 333 29.97 39.09 -3.36
N ASP A 334 30.12 38.30 -4.42
CA ASP A 334 30.84 37.02 -4.45
C ASP A 334 32.38 37.16 -4.35
N SER A 335 33.07 36.14 -3.82
CA SER A 335 34.11 35.41 -4.58
C SER A 335 34.95 34.39 -3.76
N GLU A 336 35.16 33.23 -4.39
CA GLU A 336 36.33 32.32 -4.34
C GLU A 336 37.30 32.25 -3.14
N SER A 337 37.30 31.06 -2.52
CA SER A 337 38.46 30.21 -2.16
C SER A 337 39.82 30.81 -1.70
N LYS A 338 40.33 30.30 -0.56
CA LYS A 338 41.64 29.62 -0.47
C LYS A 338 41.88 28.88 0.85
N HIS A 339 42.58 27.76 0.77
CA HIS A 339 43.10 27.03 1.94
C HIS A 339 44.24 27.81 2.62
N ALA A 340 44.35 27.70 3.94
CA ALA A 340 45.64 27.65 4.63
C ALA A 340 45.51 26.94 5.99
N SER A 341 46.28 25.87 6.19
CA SER A 341 46.34 25.14 7.46
C SER A 341 47.35 25.77 8.44
N SER A 342 47.05 25.75 9.74
CA SER A 342 48.10 25.61 10.77
C SER A 342 47.58 25.06 12.11
N ARG A 343 47.83 23.78 12.39
CA ARG A 343 47.81 23.24 13.76
C ARG A 343 48.91 23.90 14.58
N SER A 344 48.62 24.29 15.82
CA SER A 344 49.63 24.69 16.81
C SER A 344 49.38 23.98 18.13
N ASN A 345 50.01 22.81 18.31
CA ASN A 345 49.99 22.10 19.58
C ASN A 345 50.83 22.87 20.61
N ARG A 346 50.27 23.14 21.79
CA ARG A 346 51.06 23.56 22.95
C ARG A 346 50.63 22.86 24.24
N THR A 347 51.17 21.67 24.44
CA THR A 347 51.07 20.92 25.70
C THR A 347 51.81 21.61 26.84
N GLN A 348 51.18 21.75 28.00
CA GLN A 348 51.90 21.83 29.29
C GLN A 348 51.05 21.22 30.41
N SER A 349 51.67 20.37 31.24
CA SER A 349 51.01 19.62 32.33
C SER A 349 50.93 20.43 33.63
N GLY A 350 49.85 20.27 34.42
CA GLY A 350 49.65 21.12 35.62
C GLY A 350 48.80 20.58 36.78
N GLY A 351 48.52 19.27 36.87
CA GLY A 351 48.14 18.55 38.10
C GLY A 351 47.06 19.08 39.08
N GLY A 352 45.91 18.41 39.11
CA GLY A 352 45.42 17.81 40.37
C GLY A 352 44.21 18.43 41.11
N ARG A 353 43.25 17.54 41.43
CA ARG A 353 42.11 17.69 42.37
C ARG A 353 40.98 18.67 42.00
N GLY A 354 39.88 18.10 41.51
CA GLY A 354 38.57 18.75 41.39
C GLY A 354 37.54 17.78 40.81
N ALA A 355 36.97 16.91 41.64
CA ALA A 355 36.01 15.90 41.19
C ALA A 355 34.57 16.44 41.21
N LEU A 356 33.71 15.87 40.34
CA LEU A 356 32.26 16.01 40.34
C LEU A 356 31.69 17.42 40.09
N VAL A 357 31.88 17.92 38.88
CA VAL A 357 30.78 18.55 38.14
C VAL A 357 30.51 17.69 36.92
N LYS A 358 29.32 17.09 36.80
CA LYS A 358 28.87 16.55 35.51
C LYS A 358 28.69 17.74 34.58
N GLU A 359 29.31 17.70 33.41
CA GLU A 359 28.99 18.67 32.36
C GLU A 359 27.48 18.58 32.07
N ALA A 360 26.80 19.72 32.08
CA ALA A 360 25.44 19.80 31.59
C ALA A 360 25.51 19.57 30.07
N SER A 361 25.17 18.35 29.64
CA SER A 361 25.28 17.94 28.24
C SER A 361 24.49 18.90 27.36
N HIS A 362 25.20 19.70 26.56
CA HIS A 362 24.59 20.44 25.46
C HIS A 362 23.77 19.45 24.62
N MET A 363 22.54 19.83 24.24
CA MET A 363 21.67 19.01 23.41
C MET A 363 22.36 18.74 22.06
N LYS A 364 23.06 17.60 21.96
CA LYS A 364 23.61 17.13 20.70
C LYS A 364 22.46 16.55 19.88
N LEU A 365 21.97 17.36 18.95
CA LEU A 365 21.03 16.92 17.91
C LEU A 365 21.59 15.66 17.23
N PHE A 366 20.71 14.73 16.87
CA PHE A 366 21.10 13.55 16.11
C PHE A 366 21.61 13.97 14.73
N ASP A 367 22.84 13.56 14.44
CA ASP A 367 23.51 13.77 13.18
C ASP A 367 23.43 12.48 12.36
N PRO A 368 22.68 12.44 11.24
CA PRO A 368 22.58 11.26 10.40
C PRO A 368 23.89 10.95 9.66
N PHE A 369 24.76 11.94 9.42
CA PHE A 369 25.99 11.78 8.65
C PHE A 369 27.10 11.05 9.43
N SER A 370 27.01 11.04 10.77
CA SER A 370 27.87 10.23 11.66
C SER A 370 27.14 9.05 12.33
N PHE A 371 25.91 8.73 11.91
CA PHE A 371 25.20 7.54 12.37
C PHE A 371 25.83 6.27 11.79
N GLN A 372 25.93 5.23 12.62
CA GLN A 372 26.28 3.87 12.23
C GLN A 372 25.34 2.90 12.94
N VAL A 373 24.91 1.84 12.24
CA VAL A 373 24.17 0.72 12.82
C VAL A 373 25.11 -0.06 13.74
N PRO A 374 24.75 -0.34 15.01
CA PRO A 374 25.59 -1.11 15.93
C PRO A 374 25.75 -2.56 15.49
N ASP A 375 26.91 -3.17 15.75
CA ASP A 375 27.18 -4.59 15.48
C ASP A 375 26.32 -5.58 16.28
N THR A 376 25.60 -5.09 17.29
CA THR A 376 24.55 -5.84 17.98
C THR A 376 23.21 -5.62 17.27
N PRO A 377 22.61 -6.64 16.64
CA PRO A 377 21.29 -6.54 16.02
C PRO A 377 20.18 -6.33 17.08
N PRO A 378 18.97 -5.92 16.67
CA PRO A 378 17.82 -5.83 17.57
C PRO A 378 17.55 -7.13 18.34
N VAL A 379 17.30 -7.02 19.64
CA VAL A 379 17.22 -8.18 20.56
C VAL A 379 15.78 -8.69 20.74
N ILE A 380 14.77 -7.85 20.53
CA ILE A 380 13.35 -8.17 20.71
C ILE A 380 12.56 -8.07 19.39
N LEU A 381 12.92 -7.13 18.52
CA LEU A 381 12.37 -7.01 17.17
C LEU A 381 12.99 -8.09 16.27
N LYS A 382 12.25 -9.17 16.05
CA LYS A 382 12.73 -10.38 15.35
C LYS A 382 13.09 -10.16 13.86
N ASP A 383 14.22 -10.72 13.42
CA ASP A 383 14.58 -10.90 11.99
C ASP A 383 13.42 -11.55 11.20
N PRO A 384 12.90 -10.91 10.12
CA PRO A 384 11.85 -11.48 9.29
C PRO A 384 12.28 -12.76 8.55
N CYS A 385 13.58 -12.98 8.35
CA CYS A 385 14.14 -14.18 7.72
C CYS A 385 13.96 -15.44 8.57
N LEU A 386 13.82 -15.31 9.89
CA LEU A 386 13.76 -16.44 10.82
C LEU A 386 12.32 -16.92 11.07
N THR A 387 12.12 -18.17 11.50
CA THR A 387 10.88 -18.55 12.21
C THR A 387 10.89 -17.99 13.63
N SER A 388 9.77 -18.05 14.34
CA SER A 388 9.79 -17.82 15.79
C SER A 388 10.70 -18.81 16.51
N TYR A 389 10.70 -20.09 16.12
CA TYR A 389 11.52 -21.13 16.75
C TYR A 389 13.02 -20.88 16.56
N GLU A 390 13.46 -20.59 15.34
CA GLU A 390 14.85 -20.24 15.01
C GLU A 390 15.30 -19.00 15.80
N TRP A 391 14.45 -17.99 15.92
CA TRP A 391 14.74 -16.78 16.70
C TRP A 391 14.86 -17.07 18.21
N TYR A 392 13.95 -17.84 18.81
CA TYR A 392 14.03 -18.24 20.23
C TYR A 392 15.25 -19.13 20.52
N LYS A 393 15.61 -20.04 19.60
CA LYS A 393 16.80 -20.91 19.63
C LYS A 393 18.11 -20.11 19.69
N ILE A 394 18.14 -18.90 19.12
CA ILE A 394 19.29 -17.98 19.16
C ILE A 394 19.25 -17.06 20.38
N HIS A 395 18.06 -16.57 20.79
CA HIS A 395 17.88 -15.55 21.82
C HIS A 395 17.49 -16.10 23.20
N ASP A 396 17.83 -17.36 23.50
CA ASP A 396 17.36 -18.08 24.70
C ASP A 396 17.66 -17.37 26.03
N GLN A 397 18.80 -16.67 26.11
CA GLN A 397 19.22 -15.90 27.29
C GLN A 397 18.42 -14.60 27.52
N HIS A 398 17.68 -14.13 26.52
CA HIS A 398 16.91 -12.87 26.55
C HIS A 398 15.39 -13.10 26.73
N GLN A 399 14.97 -14.34 27.00
CA GLN A 399 13.57 -14.67 27.24
C GLN A 399 13.10 -14.15 28.60
N GLY A 400 12.05 -13.32 28.59
CA GLY A 400 11.26 -13.02 29.79
C GLY A 400 10.46 -14.26 30.26
N ALA A 401 9.81 -14.15 31.43
CA ALA A 401 9.09 -15.27 32.02
C ALA A 401 8.06 -15.90 31.05
N THR A 402 8.30 -17.16 30.67
CA THR A 402 7.45 -17.93 29.73
C THR A 402 5.98 -17.92 30.17
N PRO A 403 5.02 -17.51 29.32
CA PRO A 403 3.62 -17.42 29.71
C PRO A 403 3.05 -18.75 30.22
N GLU A 404 2.29 -18.71 31.32
CA GLU A 404 1.68 -19.91 31.93
C GLU A 404 0.82 -20.72 30.93
N VAL A 405 0.19 -20.04 29.97
CA VAL A 405 -0.57 -20.66 28.86
C VAL A 405 0.35 -21.46 27.93
N ALA A 406 1.51 -20.90 27.57
CA ALA A 406 2.49 -21.56 26.70
C ALA A 406 3.14 -22.75 27.43
N LEU A 407 3.39 -22.62 28.73
CA LEU A 407 3.87 -23.72 29.58
C LEU A 407 2.88 -24.91 29.58
N LYS A 408 1.58 -24.63 29.72
CA LYS A 408 0.52 -25.66 29.66
C LYS A 408 0.38 -26.28 28.26
N GLN A 409 0.58 -25.49 27.20
CA GLN A 409 0.59 -25.98 25.82
C GLN A 409 1.79 -26.91 25.56
N ARG A 410 2.99 -26.57 26.06
CA ARG A 410 4.20 -27.41 25.96
C ARG A 410 3.96 -28.78 26.60
N HIS A 411 3.50 -28.81 27.86
CA HIS A 411 3.22 -30.07 28.55
C HIS A 411 2.20 -30.93 27.77
N LYS A 412 1.13 -30.32 27.24
CA LYS A 412 0.14 -31.04 26.42
C LYS A 412 0.72 -31.57 25.10
N LEU A 413 1.66 -30.87 24.47
CA LEU A 413 2.31 -31.33 23.25
C LEU A 413 3.22 -32.54 23.53
N VAL A 414 4.06 -32.47 24.56
CA VAL A 414 4.95 -33.58 24.95
C VAL A 414 4.14 -34.82 25.36
N ASP A 415 3.09 -34.65 26.17
CA ASP A 415 2.16 -35.71 26.57
C ASP A 415 1.50 -36.39 25.36
N LEU A 416 0.88 -35.62 24.46
CA LEU A 416 0.19 -36.17 23.29
C LEU A 416 1.12 -36.79 22.24
N VAL A 417 2.42 -36.46 22.21
CA VAL A 417 3.37 -37.07 21.26
C VAL A 417 4.07 -38.29 21.86
N LEU A 418 4.61 -38.20 23.07
CA LEU A 418 5.46 -39.26 23.65
C LEU A 418 4.66 -40.38 24.34
N ASN A 419 3.47 -40.09 24.90
CA ASN A 419 2.65 -41.12 25.54
C ASN A 419 1.66 -41.81 24.57
N SER A 420 1.54 -41.30 23.34
CA SER A 420 0.65 -41.85 22.31
C SER A 420 1.35 -42.91 21.46
N SER A 421 1.19 -44.18 21.82
CA SER A 421 1.66 -45.31 20.99
C SER A 421 0.58 -45.76 20.00
N PHE A 422 0.92 -45.74 18.71
CA PHE A 422 0.08 -46.20 17.61
C PHE A 422 0.79 -47.34 16.86
N ASP A 423 0.06 -48.35 16.39
CA ASP A 423 0.62 -49.41 15.54
C ASP A 423 0.85 -48.86 14.12
N PRO A 424 2.09 -48.80 13.60
CA PRO A 424 2.37 -48.30 12.24
C PRO A 424 1.70 -49.08 11.11
N ASN A 425 1.16 -50.27 11.41
CA ASN A 425 0.49 -51.18 10.48
C ASN A 425 -1.04 -51.19 10.62
N ASN A 426 -1.61 -50.54 11.64
CA ASN A 426 -3.04 -50.52 11.91
C ASN A 426 -3.44 -49.21 12.60
N ILE A 427 -3.71 -48.19 11.79
CA ILE A 427 -3.80 -46.80 12.25
C ILE A 427 -5.27 -46.40 12.39
N THR A 428 -5.73 -46.30 13.63
CA THR A 428 -7.14 -45.99 13.96
C THR A 428 -7.46 -44.50 13.86
N GLU A 429 -8.76 -44.19 13.96
CA GLU A 429 -9.31 -42.83 14.04
C GLU A 429 -8.68 -42.00 15.18
N ASP A 430 -8.18 -42.65 16.23
CA ASP A 430 -7.48 -42.04 17.36
C ASP A 430 -6.22 -41.28 16.94
N TRP A 431 -5.47 -41.77 15.94
CA TRP A 431 -4.33 -41.05 15.37
C TRP A 431 -4.77 -39.75 14.72
N VAL A 432 -5.81 -39.79 13.88
CA VAL A 432 -6.36 -38.62 13.19
C VAL A 432 -6.84 -37.57 14.20
N ASN A 433 -7.56 -38.03 15.23
CA ASN A 433 -8.05 -37.19 16.32
C ASN A 433 -6.90 -36.58 17.16
N THR A 434 -5.82 -37.33 17.38
CA THR A 434 -4.65 -36.89 18.17
C THR A 434 -3.83 -35.85 17.41
N VAL A 435 -3.55 -36.09 16.12
CA VAL A 435 -2.80 -35.15 15.28
C VAL A 435 -3.56 -33.84 15.08
N GLU A 436 -4.90 -33.86 14.99
CA GLU A 436 -5.69 -32.60 14.91
C GLU A 436 -5.58 -31.74 16.18
N HIS A 437 -5.30 -32.33 17.34
CA HIS A 437 -4.98 -31.58 18.56
C HIS A 437 -3.53 -31.10 18.64
N ILE A 438 -2.60 -31.72 17.91
CA ILE A 438 -1.16 -31.41 17.93
C ILE A 438 -0.80 -30.30 16.93
N CYS A 439 -1.39 -30.28 15.74
CA CYS A 439 -1.06 -29.28 14.71
C CYS A 439 -1.07 -27.81 15.21
N PRO A 440 -2.03 -27.37 16.08
CA PRO A 440 -1.99 -26.03 16.65
C PRO A 440 -0.91 -25.82 17.72
N LEU A 441 -0.49 -26.90 18.42
CA LEU A 441 0.47 -26.85 19.53
C LEU A 441 1.92 -26.80 19.06
N ILE A 442 2.25 -27.27 17.85
CA ILE A 442 3.62 -27.29 17.30
C ILE A 442 4.34 -25.93 17.41
N ARG A 443 3.60 -24.82 17.43
CA ARG A 443 4.14 -23.47 17.64
C ARG A 443 4.92 -23.28 18.95
N VAL A 444 4.66 -24.07 20.00
CA VAL A 444 5.41 -24.02 21.27
C VAL A 444 6.59 -25.01 21.35
N MET A 445 7.05 -25.56 20.22
CA MET A 445 8.24 -26.43 20.13
C MET A 445 9.47 -25.82 20.81
N HIS A 446 9.66 -24.50 20.71
CA HIS A 446 10.77 -23.75 21.32
C HIS A 446 10.73 -23.68 22.87
N HIS A 447 9.64 -24.12 23.51
CA HIS A 447 9.54 -24.20 24.96
C HIS A 447 9.76 -25.63 25.50
N ILE A 448 10.00 -26.63 24.65
CA ILE A 448 10.28 -28.03 25.05
C ILE A 448 11.73 -28.13 25.55
N HIS A 449 12.04 -29.07 26.46
CA HIS A 449 13.44 -29.29 26.86
C HIS A 449 14.23 -29.91 25.70
N PRO A 450 15.50 -29.54 25.43
CA PRO A 450 16.24 -30.06 24.27
C PRO A 450 16.23 -31.59 24.14
N ASP A 451 16.36 -32.32 25.26
CA ASP A 451 16.31 -33.78 25.28
C ASP A 451 14.94 -34.33 24.82
N GLU A 452 13.85 -33.81 25.40
CA GLU A 452 12.46 -34.16 25.01
C GLU A 452 12.18 -33.77 23.54
N GLN A 453 12.82 -32.71 23.05
CA GLN A 453 12.56 -32.14 21.73
C GLN A 453 13.01 -33.08 20.60
N ILE A 454 14.12 -33.81 20.79
CA ILE A 454 14.64 -34.75 19.80
C ILE A 454 13.67 -35.93 19.61
N ASP A 455 13.16 -36.49 20.70
CA ASP A 455 12.19 -37.59 20.67
C ASP A 455 10.85 -37.14 20.07
N VAL A 456 10.37 -35.94 20.43
CA VAL A 456 9.16 -35.33 19.87
C VAL A 456 9.29 -35.11 18.36
N LEU A 457 10.39 -34.50 17.89
CA LEU A 457 10.60 -34.26 16.46
C LEU A 457 10.74 -35.57 15.67
N THR A 458 11.44 -36.57 16.21
CA THR A 458 11.60 -37.89 15.59
C THR A 458 10.25 -38.61 15.45
N THR A 459 9.42 -38.54 16.49
CA THR A 459 8.06 -39.11 16.48
C THR A 459 7.17 -38.40 15.46
N LEU A 460 7.20 -37.07 15.39
CA LEU A 460 6.42 -36.29 14.43
C LEU A 460 6.88 -36.50 12.97
N LYS A 461 8.20 -36.68 12.72
CA LYS A 461 8.74 -37.11 11.41
C LYS A 461 8.16 -38.47 10.98
N ALA A 462 8.07 -39.44 11.89
CA ALA A 462 7.44 -40.73 11.60
C ALA A 462 5.93 -40.59 11.32
N TRP A 463 5.25 -39.65 11.97
CA TRP A 463 3.82 -39.39 11.73
C TRP A 463 3.55 -38.62 10.43
N ILE A 464 4.51 -37.83 9.91
CA ILE A 464 4.43 -37.29 8.54
C ILE A 464 4.42 -38.44 7.51
N ASN A 465 5.31 -39.44 7.67
CA ASN A 465 5.32 -40.62 6.80
C ASN A 465 4.00 -41.39 6.82
N ILE A 466 3.30 -41.42 7.96
CA ILE A 466 1.95 -41.97 8.08
C ILE A 466 0.93 -41.10 7.36
N GLY A 467 0.86 -39.80 7.69
CA GLY A 467 -0.20 -38.92 7.23
C GLY A 467 -0.15 -38.56 5.74
N LEU A 468 0.99 -38.78 5.08
CA LEU A 468 1.16 -38.62 3.63
C LEU A 468 1.03 -39.93 2.84
N ASP A 469 0.72 -41.05 3.51
CA ASP A 469 0.50 -42.35 2.88
C ASP A 469 -0.97 -42.48 2.43
N TYR A 470 -1.19 -42.75 1.15
CA TYR A 470 -2.53 -42.85 0.57
C TYR A 470 -3.24 -44.14 0.96
N ASP A 471 -2.51 -45.25 1.06
CA ASP A 471 -3.08 -46.56 1.35
C ASP A 471 -3.50 -46.65 2.83
N LYS A 472 -2.68 -46.11 3.75
CA LYS A 472 -3.03 -46.00 5.18
C LYS A 472 -4.20 -45.03 5.45
N ALA A 473 -4.40 -44.05 4.56
CA ALA A 473 -5.61 -43.24 4.57
C ALA A 473 -6.82 -43.99 3.99
N LEU A 474 -6.63 -44.91 3.03
CA LEU A 474 -7.68 -45.80 2.53
C LEU A 474 -8.07 -46.89 3.55
N ASP A 475 -7.18 -47.33 4.43
CA ASP A 475 -7.47 -48.37 5.43
C ASP A 475 -8.44 -47.91 6.54
N GLN A 476 -8.73 -46.60 6.67
CA GLN A 476 -9.67 -46.08 7.67
C GLN A 476 -11.08 -46.66 7.47
N ALA A 477 -11.72 -47.09 8.57
CA ALA A 477 -13.03 -47.75 8.54
C ALA A 477 -14.14 -46.85 7.97
N GLU A 478 -14.27 -45.62 8.46
CA GLU A 478 -15.20 -44.64 7.88
C GLU A 478 -14.57 -43.86 6.72
N ALA A 479 -15.35 -43.67 5.65
CA ALA A 479 -15.04 -42.70 4.59
C ALA A 479 -14.85 -41.26 5.11
N SER A 480 -15.45 -40.91 6.26
CA SER A 480 -15.26 -39.61 6.90
C SER A 480 -13.82 -39.41 7.38
N TYR A 481 -13.18 -40.46 7.90
CA TYR A 481 -11.82 -40.44 8.41
C TYR A 481 -10.76 -40.56 7.31
N LYS A 482 -11.03 -41.27 6.20
CA LYS A 482 -10.11 -41.31 5.03
C LYS A 482 -9.70 -39.90 4.56
N VAL A 483 -10.69 -39.02 4.37
CA VAL A 483 -10.47 -37.63 3.93
C VAL A 483 -9.82 -36.77 5.03
N ARG A 484 -10.11 -37.03 6.30
CA ARG A 484 -9.47 -36.33 7.44
C ARG A 484 -8.01 -36.73 7.62
N HIS A 485 -7.67 -38.02 7.43
CA HIS A 485 -6.32 -38.56 7.56
C HIS A 485 -5.34 -37.82 6.63
N ILE A 486 -5.62 -37.80 5.33
CA ILE A 486 -4.80 -37.07 4.33
C ILE A 486 -4.73 -35.57 4.68
N LYS A 487 -5.87 -34.95 4.97
CA LYS A 487 -5.95 -33.53 5.29
C LYS A 487 -5.16 -33.15 6.56
N ILE A 488 -5.10 -34.02 7.56
CA ILE A 488 -4.35 -33.76 8.79
C ILE A 488 -2.87 -34.11 8.67
N GLY A 489 -2.50 -35.12 7.88
CA GLY A 489 -1.12 -35.40 7.52
C GLY A 489 -0.44 -34.25 6.76
N VAL A 490 -1.14 -33.69 5.76
CA VAL A 490 -0.65 -32.51 5.03
C VAL A 490 -0.56 -31.27 5.94
N ARG A 491 -1.50 -31.07 6.88
CA ARG A 491 -1.43 -30.01 7.91
C ARG A 491 -0.30 -30.21 8.94
N LEU A 492 -0.03 -31.44 9.35
CA LEU A 492 1.10 -31.78 10.22
C LEU A 492 2.41 -31.45 9.52
N THR A 493 2.51 -31.80 8.25
CA THR A 493 3.65 -31.46 7.38
C THR A 493 3.82 -29.94 7.27
N GLU A 494 2.75 -29.20 6.96
CA GLU A 494 2.74 -27.72 6.93
C GLU A 494 3.21 -27.10 8.26
N ALA A 495 2.72 -27.61 9.39
CA ALA A 495 3.07 -27.12 10.73
C ALA A 495 4.53 -27.42 11.11
N MET A 496 5.05 -28.59 10.71
CA MET A 496 6.46 -28.98 10.92
C MET A 496 7.41 -28.18 10.03
N LEU A 497 7.03 -27.91 8.77
CA LEU A 497 7.79 -27.06 7.85
C LEU A 497 7.83 -25.58 8.27
N SER A 498 7.01 -25.19 9.25
CA SER A 498 6.98 -23.86 9.85
C SER A 498 7.91 -23.72 11.07
N ILE A 499 8.73 -24.73 11.41
CA ILE A 499 9.60 -24.72 12.60
C ILE A 499 11.02 -24.24 12.28
N ASP A 500 11.76 -24.90 11.40
CA ASP A 500 13.22 -24.75 11.30
C ASP A 500 13.73 -25.17 9.90
N GLN A 501 14.67 -24.41 9.32
CA GLN A 501 15.18 -24.66 7.96
C GLN A 501 15.94 -25.99 7.81
N ASP A 502 16.66 -26.46 8.83
CA ASP A 502 17.38 -27.74 8.76
C ASP A 502 16.39 -28.92 8.73
N LEU A 503 15.28 -28.79 9.47
CA LEU A 503 14.16 -29.73 9.44
C LEU A 503 13.50 -29.78 8.04
N ASN A 504 13.36 -28.65 7.35
CA ASN A 504 12.77 -28.62 6.01
C ASN A 504 13.65 -29.36 4.99
N TYR A 505 14.98 -29.20 5.05
CA TYR A 505 15.91 -29.94 4.20
C TYR A 505 15.89 -31.46 4.49
N SER A 506 15.87 -31.83 5.77
CA SER A 506 15.71 -33.23 6.21
C SER A 506 14.39 -33.85 5.74
N LEU A 507 13.27 -33.13 5.79
CA LEU A 507 11.98 -33.60 5.29
C LEU A 507 11.95 -33.78 3.77
N LEU A 508 12.71 -32.97 3.02
CA LEU A 508 12.88 -33.15 1.57
C LEU A 508 13.74 -34.40 1.24
N THR A 509 14.89 -34.54 1.91
CA THR A 509 15.93 -35.51 1.53
C THR A 509 15.79 -36.89 2.17
N GLU A 510 15.43 -36.97 3.45
CA GLU A 510 15.31 -38.24 4.20
C GLU A 510 13.89 -38.83 4.10
N HIS A 511 12.89 -37.98 3.84
CA HIS A 511 11.47 -38.35 3.89
C HIS A 511 10.72 -38.22 2.55
N ASP A 512 11.33 -37.73 1.46
CA ASP A 512 10.68 -37.54 0.14
C ASP A 512 9.31 -36.83 0.22
N VAL A 513 9.18 -35.82 1.09
CA VAL A 513 7.90 -35.12 1.34
C VAL A 513 7.35 -34.43 0.09
N ASP A 514 8.23 -33.88 -0.76
CA ASP A 514 7.91 -33.36 -2.09
C ASP A 514 7.14 -34.38 -2.95
N LYS A 515 7.71 -35.57 -3.13
CA LYS A 515 7.16 -36.63 -3.98
C LYS A 515 5.88 -37.21 -3.38
N LYS A 516 5.81 -37.37 -2.06
CA LYS A 516 4.58 -37.83 -1.37
C LYS A 516 3.43 -36.83 -1.53
N LEU A 517 3.70 -35.53 -1.39
CA LEU A 517 2.73 -34.46 -1.62
C LEU A 517 2.25 -34.45 -3.08
N ILE A 518 3.15 -34.53 -4.05
CA ILE A 518 2.83 -34.59 -5.48
C ILE A 518 2.02 -35.86 -5.81
N HIS A 519 2.41 -37.03 -5.28
CA HIS A 519 1.70 -38.29 -5.46
C HIS A 519 0.27 -38.21 -4.93
N LEU A 520 0.04 -37.62 -3.75
CA LEU A 520 -1.29 -37.35 -3.20
C LEU A 520 -2.11 -36.38 -4.07
N PHE A 521 -1.46 -35.37 -4.65
CA PHE A 521 -2.11 -34.41 -5.56
C PHE A 521 -2.56 -35.06 -6.87
N GLN A 522 -1.79 -36.03 -7.37
CA GLN A 522 -2.06 -36.74 -8.62
C GLN A 522 -3.15 -37.81 -8.52
N GLN A 523 -3.51 -38.26 -7.31
CA GLN A 523 -4.58 -39.27 -7.12
C GLN A 523 -5.91 -38.84 -7.74
N GLU A 524 -6.61 -39.83 -8.33
CA GLU A 524 -7.94 -39.63 -8.89
C GLU A 524 -8.93 -39.16 -7.81
N TYR A 525 -9.89 -38.31 -8.22
CA TYR A 525 -10.94 -37.74 -7.37
C TYR A 525 -10.44 -36.95 -6.13
N MET A 526 -9.14 -36.65 -6.01
CA MET A 526 -8.58 -35.90 -4.88
C MET A 526 -9.21 -34.50 -4.78
N ALA A 527 -9.78 -34.21 -3.60
CA ALA A 527 -10.59 -33.01 -3.37
C ALA A 527 -9.81 -31.71 -3.57
N LEU A 528 -10.43 -30.71 -4.21
CA LEU A 528 -9.85 -29.38 -4.45
C LEU A 528 -9.27 -28.72 -3.19
N SER A 529 -9.93 -28.90 -2.04
CA SER A 529 -9.48 -28.36 -0.75
C SER A 529 -8.22 -29.03 -0.20
N ILE A 530 -7.92 -30.27 -0.62
CA ILE A 530 -6.66 -30.96 -0.32
C ILE A 530 -5.61 -30.61 -1.37
N LYS A 531 -5.95 -30.56 -2.67
CA LYS A 531 -5.01 -30.12 -3.72
C LYS A 531 -4.44 -28.72 -3.46
N LEU A 532 -5.27 -27.76 -3.05
CA LEU A 532 -4.82 -26.40 -2.70
C LEU A 532 -4.01 -26.36 -1.39
N LEU A 533 -4.31 -27.24 -0.44
CA LEU A 533 -3.54 -27.39 0.80
C LEU A 533 -2.14 -27.95 0.50
N ILE A 534 -2.05 -28.98 -0.34
CA ILE A 534 -0.78 -29.57 -0.80
C ILE A 534 0.12 -28.52 -1.46
N ILE A 535 -0.42 -27.70 -2.38
CA ILE A 535 0.36 -26.63 -3.01
C ILE A 535 0.85 -25.62 -1.97
N LYS A 536 0.03 -25.30 -0.95
CA LYS A 536 0.47 -24.43 0.16
C LYS A 536 1.56 -25.08 1.02
N THR A 537 1.51 -26.39 1.23
CA THR A 537 2.58 -27.13 1.94
C THR A 537 3.88 -27.14 1.12
N LEU A 538 3.81 -27.22 -0.22
CA LEU A 538 4.98 -27.06 -1.10
C LEU A 538 5.54 -25.62 -1.08
N ASP A 539 4.69 -24.59 -1.04
CA ASP A 539 5.11 -23.20 -0.81
C ASP A 539 5.83 -23.03 0.55
N THR A 540 5.34 -23.69 1.60
CA THR A 540 5.97 -23.70 2.93
C THR A 540 7.28 -24.52 2.96
N LEU A 541 7.48 -25.45 2.02
CA LEU A 541 8.73 -26.19 1.85
C LEU A 541 9.79 -25.35 1.13
N LEU A 542 9.43 -24.73 0.00
CA LEU A 542 10.33 -23.94 -0.85
C LEU A 542 10.61 -22.55 -0.25
N VAL A 543 11.43 -22.51 0.81
CA VAL A 543 11.71 -21.29 1.61
C VAL A 543 13.19 -20.86 1.60
N ASN A 544 14.11 -21.77 1.25
CA ASN A 544 15.57 -21.56 1.27
C ASN A 544 16.18 -22.04 -0.07
N SER A 545 17.25 -21.38 -0.54
CA SER A 545 17.90 -21.69 -1.83
C SER A 545 18.22 -23.17 -2.00
N LYS A 546 18.84 -23.79 -0.99
CA LYS A 546 19.27 -25.20 -1.03
C LYS A 546 18.10 -26.16 -1.24
N ILE A 547 16.92 -25.81 -0.73
CA ILE A 547 15.70 -26.62 -0.84
C ILE A 547 15.09 -26.47 -2.24
N ILE A 548 15.16 -25.28 -2.83
CA ILE A 548 14.73 -25.03 -4.22
C ILE A 548 15.68 -25.73 -5.20
N GLU A 549 17.00 -25.60 -5.03
CA GLU A 549 18.00 -26.31 -5.84
C GLU A 549 17.83 -27.83 -5.79
N GLU A 550 17.59 -28.40 -4.60
CA GLU A 550 17.33 -29.82 -4.41
C GLU A 550 16.01 -30.25 -5.08
N PHE A 551 14.94 -29.46 -4.94
CA PHE A 551 13.65 -29.71 -5.58
C PHE A 551 13.72 -29.66 -7.10
N ILE A 552 14.44 -28.68 -7.68
CA ILE A 552 14.68 -28.58 -9.13
C ILE A 552 15.50 -29.79 -9.61
N ARG A 553 16.58 -30.15 -8.90
CA ARG A 553 17.41 -31.33 -9.22
C ARG A 553 16.66 -32.66 -9.15
N ARG A 554 15.57 -32.70 -8.38
CA ARG A 554 14.65 -33.84 -8.24
C ARG A 554 13.47 -33.81 -9.23
N ASP A 555 13.59 -33.03 -10.30
CA ASP A 555 12.62 -32.85 -11.41
C ASP A 555 11.29 -32.18 -11.00
N GLY A 556 11.30 -31.49 -9.85
CA GLY A 556 10.12 -30.82 -9.30
C GLY A 556 9.59 -29.69 -10.17
N TYR A 557 10.46 -28.95 -10.88
CA TYR A 557 10.06 -27.84 -11.76
C TYR A 557 9.25 -28.32 -12.96
N ASN A 558 9.76 -29.31 -13.70
CA ASN A 558 9.05 -29.92 -14.83
C ASN A 558 7.74 -30.57 -14.36
N THR A 559 7.77 -31.22 -13.19
CA THR A 559 6.55 -31.78 -12.58
C THR A 559 5.49 -30.69 -12.31
N LEU A 560 5.87 -29.49 -11.83
CA LEU A 560 4.92 -28.38 -11.66
C LEU A 560 4.39 -27.85 -13.00
N LEU A 561 5.23 -27.77 -14.04
CA LEU A 561 4.81 -27.39 -15.39
C LEU A 561 3.80 -28.39 -15.97
N ASP A 562 4.06 -29.70 -15.87
CA ASP A 562 3.13 -30.75 -16.30
C ASP A 562 1.79 -30.66 -15.57
N LEU A 563 1.81 -30.37 -14.26
CA LEU A 563 0.58 -30.14 -13.49
C LEU A 563 -0.18 -28.88 -13.96
N VAL A 564 0.51 -27.80 -14.37
CA VAL A 564 -0.11 -26.61 -14.96
C VAL A 564 -0.66 -26.88 -16.37
N GLN A 565 0.03 -27.66 -17.20
CA GLN A 565 -0.44 -28.02 -18.54
C GLN A 565 -1.67 -28.94 -18.47
N SER A 566 -1.66 -29.93 -17.56
CA SER A 566 -2.74 -30.90 -17.37
C SER A 566 -4.11 -30.28 -17.08
N ASN A 567 -5.18 -31.08 -17.18
CA ASN A 567 -6.57 -30.63 -17.00
C ASN A 567 -6.94 -30.40 -15.51
N GLN A 568 -6.29 -29.43 -14.85
CA GLN A 568 -6.66 -28.95 -13.52
C GLN A 568 -7.63 -27.77 -13.58
N LEU A 569 -8.44 -27.62 -12.53
CA LEU A 569 -9.30 -26.46 -12.30
C LEU A 569 -8.49 -25.15 -12.28
N ILE A 570 -9.05 -24.05 -12.78
CA ILE A 570 -8.37 -22.73 -12.89
C ILE A 570 -7.70 -22.30 -11.58
N ARG A 571 -8.39 -22.48 -10.44
CA ARG A 571 -7.87 -22.13 -9.11
C ARG A 571 -6.63 -22.95 -8.69
N VAL A 572 -6.48 -24.16 -9.22
CA VAL A 572 -5.32 -25.02 -9.00
C VAL A 572 -4.17 -24.57 -9.89
N LYS A 573 -4.42 -24.29 -11.18
CA LYS A 573 -3.40 -23.70 -12.08
C LYS A 573 -2.86 -22.38 -11.52
N PHE A 574 -3.74 -21.49 -11.06
CA PHE A 574 -3.37 -20.27 -10.34
C PHE A 574 -2.44 -20.55 -9.15
N ALA A 575 -2.82 -21.48 -8.26
CA ALA A 575 -2.01 -21.81 -7.09
C ALA A 575 -0.61 -22.37 -7.45
N ILE A 576 -0.47 -23.10 -8.57
CA ILE A 576 0.84 -23.57 -9.04
C ILE A 576 1.62 -22.43 -9.70
N ASN A 577 0.98 -21.53 -10.45
CA ASN A 577 1.63 -20.35 -11.03
C ASN A 577 2.26 -19.47 -9.94
N ASN A 578 1.61 -19.30 -8.79
CA ASN A 578 2.19 -18.59 -7.64
C ASN A 578 3.48 -19.26 -7.12
N LEU A 579 3.54 -20.60 -7.15
CA LEU A 579 4.72 -21.39 -6.73
C LEU A 579 5.84 -21.31 -7.77
N LEU A 580 5.51 -21.39 -9.06
CA LEU A 580 6.45 -21.19 -10.16
C LEU A 580 7.04 -19.77 -10.14
N TYR A 581 6.22 -18.75 -9.87
CA TYR A 581 6.67 -17.37 -9.73
C TYR A 581 7.65 -17.17 -8.56
N LYS A 582 7.45 -17.89 -7.45
CA LYS A 582 8.39 -17.91 -6.32
C LYS A 582 9.74 -18.57 -6.68
N ILE A 583 9.73 -19.61 -7.51
CA ILE A 583 10.96 -20.22 -8.04
C ILE A 583 11.63 -19.27 -9.03
N HIS A 584 10.87 -18.63 -9.93
CA HIS A 584 11.40 -17.65 -10.87
C HIS A 584 12.08 -16.46 -10.16
N MET A 585 11.53 -15.94 -9.07
CA MET A 585 12.21 -14.93 -8.23
C MET A 585 13.59 -15.39 -7.73
N HIS A 586 13.73 -16.68 -7.37
CA HIS A 586 15.00 -17.27 -6.94
C HIS A 586 15.97 -17.42 -8.13
N GLU A 587 15.48 -17.84 -9.29
CA GLU A 587 16.24 -17.91 -10.55
C GLU A 587 16.76 -16.52 -10.99
N THR A 588 15.92 -15.48 -11.00
CA THR A 588 16.29 -14.09 -11.33
C THR A 588 17.37 -13.54 -10.38
N LEU A 589 17.28 -13.83 -9.07
CA LEU A 589 18.30 -13.39 -8.10
C LEU A 589 19.63 -14.12 -8.27
N HIS A 590 19.57 -15.43 -8.58
CA HIS A 590 20.75 -16.22 -8.93
C HIS A 590 21.43 -15.68 -10.20
N GLU A 591 20.65 -15.41 -11.26
CA GLU A 591 21.15 -14.85 -12.51
C GLU A 591 21.75 -13.45 -12.32
N LEU A 592 21.07 -12.56 -11.60
CA LEU A 592 21.59 -11.24 -11.22
C LEU A 592 22.93 -11.35 -10.48
N SER A 593 23.02 -12.26 -9.51
CA SER A 593 24.25 -12.52 -8.76
C SER A 593 25.33 -13.23 -9.59
N GLN A 594 25.01 -13.83 -10.74
CA GLN A 594 26.01 -14.29 -11.71
C GLN A 594 26.48 -13.14 -12.62
N VAL A 595 25.57 -12.37 -13.20
CA VAL A 595 25.89 -11.24 -14.11
C VAL A 595 26.79 -10.21 -13.42
N ILE A 596 26.54 -9.88 -12.16
CA ILE A 596 27.37 -8.93 -11.39
C ILE A 596 28.79 -9.45 -11.10
N LYS A 597 29.02 -10.77 -11.18
CA LYS A 597 30.34 -11.40 -11.05
C LYS A 597 31.08 -11.55 -12.39
N LEU A 598 30.45 -11.18 -13.50
CA LEU A 598 31.08 -11.09 -14.81
C LEU A 598 31.64 -9.67 -15.05
N ASP A 599 32.39 -9.49 -16.14
CA ASP A 599 32.94 -8.19 -16.52
C ASP A 599 31.85 -7.31 -17.16
N ILE A 600 31.24 -6.44 -16.36
CA ILE A 600 30.10 -5.57 -16.73
C ILE A 600 30.49 -4.41 -17.68
N ASN A 601 31.64 -4.49 -18.36
CA ASN A 601 32.08 -3.52 -19.36
C ASN A 601 31.46 -3.75 -20.77
N HIS A 602 30.56 -4.72 -20.93
CA HIS A 602 29.86 -5.01 -22.19
C HIS A 602 28.41 -4.48 -22.18
N GLU A 603 28.02 -3.77 -23.23
CA GLU A 603 26.70 -3.14 -23.40
C GLU A 603 25.54 -4.15 -23.21
N GLU A 604 25.59 -5.30 -23.90
CA GLU A 604 24.63 -6.40 -23.75
C GLU A 604 24.48 -6.91 -22.29
N THR A 605 25.55 -6.83 -21.48
CA THR A 605 25.51 -7.23 -20.06
C THR A 605 24.89 -6.15 -19.16
N LEU A 606 25.01 -4.87 -19.53
CA LEU A 606 24.35 -3.77 -18.83
C LEU A 606 22.83 -3.78 -19.09
N ASP A 607 22.42 -4.03 -20.34
CA ASP A 607 21.01 -4.19 -20.72
C ASP A 607 20.36 -5.35 -19.94
N THR A 608 21.05 -6.49 -19.89
CA THR A 608 20.64 -7.67 -19.11
C THR A 608 20.54 -7.36 -17.61
N LEU A 609 21.54 -6.65 -17.06
CA LEU A 609 21.55 -6.22 -15.66
C LEU A 609 20.35 -5.31 -15.32
N LEU A 610 20.02 -4.35 -16.18
CA LEU A 610 18.89 -3.43 -15.96
C LEU A 610 17.55 -4.16 -16.02
N LEU A 611 17.39 -5.11 -16.95
CA LEU A 611 16.21 -5.96 -17.02
C LEU A 611 16.04 -6.81 -15.74
N LEU A 612 17.12 -7.38 -15.21
CA LEU A 612 17.10 -8.16 -13.97
C LEU A 612 16.81 -7.28 -12.73
N LEU A 613 17.32 -6.04 -12.68
CA LEU A 613 17.00 -5.07 -11.63
C LEU A 613 15.52 -4.65 -11.66
N ASP A 614 14.95 -4.40 -12.84
CA ASP A 614 13.50 -4.14 -12.97
C ASP A 614 12.68 -5.36 -12.56
N GLN A 615 13.07 -6.56 -12.99
CA GLN A 615 12.40 -7.80 -12.58
C GLN A 615 12.41 -7.99 -11.06
N VAL A 616 13.52 -7.71 -10.37
CA VAL A 616 13.61 -7.80 -8.89
C VAL A 616 12.74 -6.72 -8.21
N MET A 617 12.77 -5.49 -8.71
CA MET A 617 11.90 -4.38 -8.26
C MET A 617 10.41 -4.72 -8.39
N THR A 618 10.01 -5.07 -9.61
CA THR A 618 8.63 -5.43 -9.98
C THR A 618 8.18 -6.69 -9.25
N SER A 619 9.09 -7.66 -9.06
CA SER A 619 8.85 -8.86 -8.26
C SER A 619 8.41 -8.53 -6.84
N TYR A 620 9.18 -7.70 -6.12
CA TYR A 620 8.87 -7.30 -4.74
C TYR A 620 7.51 -6.59 -4.65
N LYS A 621 7.27 -5.61 -5.55
CA LYS A 621 6.00 -4.86 -5.61
C LYS A 621 4.78 -5.78 -5.86
N GLN A 622 4.94 -6.87 -6.61
CA GLN A 622 3.87 -7.79 -6.97
C GLN A 622 3.66 -8.97 -5.99
N VAL A 623 4.52 -9.14 -4.96
CA VAL A 623 4.41 -10.22 -3.94
C VAL A 623 2.99 -10.41 -3.36
N PRO A 624 2.25 -9.35 -2.95
CA PRO A 624 0.91 -9.52 -2.38
C PRO A 624 -0.11 -10.16 -3.34
N TYR A 625 0.11 -10.02 -4.65
CA TYR A 625 -0.85 -10.41 -5.69
C TYR A 625 -0.45 -11.71 -6.40
N LYS A 626 0.85 -11.90 -6.68
CA LYS A 626 1.38 -13.07 -7.40
C LYS A 626 1.84 -14.22 -6.50
N ILE A 627 2.05 -14.02 -5.20
CA ILE A 627 2.33 -15.12 -4.26
C ILE A 627 1.10 -15.50 -3.43
N THR A 628 0.30 -14.54 -2.94
CA THR A 628 -0.89 -14.89 -2.16
C THR A 628 -2.03 -15.45 -3.03
N GLN A 629 -2.82 -16.39 -2.50
CA GLN A 629 -4.02 -16.90 -3.17
C GLN A 629 -5.23 -16.02 -2.80
N PRO A 630 -5.87 -15.30 -3.76
CA PRO A 630 -7.03 -14.47 -3.46
C PRO A 630 -8.24 -15.31 -3.04
N LYS A 631 -9.02 -14.78 -2.10
CA LYS A 631 -10.18 -15.51 -1.53
C LYS A 631 -11.40 -15.45 -2.44
N ARG A 632 -11.45 -16.38 -3.40
CA ARG A 632 -12.69 -16.92 -4.02
C ARG A 632 -13.51 -15.92 -4.86
N PHE A 633 -12.92 -15.39 -5.95
CA PHE A 633 -13.64 -14.65 -6.99
C PHE A 633 -13.26 -15.10 -8.41
N ILE A 634 -14.18 -14.88 -9.37
CA ILE A 634 -14.04 -15.07 -10.81
C ILE A 634 -14.84 -13.93 -11.49
N PRO A 635 -14.34 -13.27 -12.56
CA PRO A 635 -13.02 -13.43 -13.17
C PRO A 635 -11.88 -12.94 -12.25
N VAL A 636 -10.71 -13.57 -12.37
CA VAL A 636 -9.61 -13.37 -11.40
C VAL A 636 -8.89 -12.02 -11.57
N SER A 637 -8.89 -11.45 -12.78
CA SER A 637 -8.24 -10.18 -13.12
C SER A 637 -9.03 -8.92 -12.72
N SER A 638 -10.31 -9.05 -12.35
CA SER A 638 -11.17 -7.94 -11.93
C SER A 638 -11.94 -8.33 -10.66
N GLN A 639 -11.38 -7.98 -9.51
CA GLN A 639 -11.91 -8.36 -8.19
C GLN A 639 -12.52 -7.14 -7.51
N PHE A 640 -13.70 -7.27 -6.91
CA PHE A 640 -14.27 -6.16 -6.14
C PHE A 640 -13.39 -5.85 -4.91
N GLU A 641 -13.04 -6.88 -4.15
CA GLU A 641 -12.12 -6.78 -3.01
C GLU A 641 -11.08 -7.90 -2.98
N ILE A 642 -9.81 -7.53 -3.18
CA ILE A 642 -8.66 -8.39 -2.94
C ILE A 642 -8.51 -8.53 -1.43
N ASN A 643 -8.85 -9.73 -0.92
CA ASN A 643 -9.04 -9.99 0.50
C ASN A 643 -7.69 -10.19 1.23
N SER A 644 -6.94 -9.09 1.40
CA SER A 644 -5.53 -9.01 1.80
C SER A 644 -5.25 -9.37 3.28
N SER A 645 -5.68 -10.55 3.73
CA SER A 645 -5.09 -11.18 4.93
C SER A 645 -3.72 -11.75 4.56
N ILE A 646 -2.77 -10.85 4.33
CA ILE A 646 -1.35 -11.14 4.09
C ILE A 646 -0.86 -12.03 5.24
N PRO A 647 -0.28 -13.22 4.94
CA PRO A 647 0.40 -14.02 5.96
C PRO A 647 1.51 -13.19 6.61
N SER A 648 1.67 -13.28 7.94
CA SER A 648 2.75 -12.60 8.67
C SER A 648 4.15 -12.94 8.17
N ASP A 649 4.28 -14.08 7.50
CA ASP A 649 5.54 -14.68 7.10
C ASP A 649 5.72 -14.58 5.56
N LEU A 650 4.86 -13.83 4.85
CA LEU A 650 4.79 -13.79 3.38
C LEU A 650 6.14 -13.41 2.73
N TYR A 651 6.82 -12.42 3.28
CA TYR A 651 8.11 -11.96 2.76
C TYR A 651 9.30 -12.78 3.27
N ARG A 652 9.13 -13.75 4.19
CA ARG A 652 10.24 -14.48 4.83
C ARG A 652 11.16 -15.15 3.82
N SER A 653 10.62 -15.91 2.87
CA SER A 653 11.44 -16.59 1.84
C SER A 653 12.11 -15.60 0.89
N ILE A 654 11.48 -14.46 0.60
CA ILE A 654 12.04 -13.43 -0.28
C ILE A 654 13.22 -12.74 0.39
N PHE A 655 13.07 -12.34 1.66
CA PHE A 655 14.19 -11.80 2.46
C PHE A 655 15.28 -12.83 2.70
N LEU A 656 14.96 -14.13 2.83
CA LEU A 656 15.96 -15.20 2.82
C LEU A 656 16.72 -15.25 1.48
N PHE A 657 16.06 -15.28 0.32
CA PHE A 657 16.75 -15.27 -0.98
C PHE A 657 17.62 -14.02 -1.14
N TYR A 658 17.14 -12.84 -0.75
CA TYR A 658 17.90 -11.59 -0.76
C TYR A 658 19.15 -11.63 0.16
N LYS A 659 19.10 -12.39 1.27
CA LYS A 659 20.21 -12.61 2.21
C LYS A 659 21.16 -13.71 1.74
N GLU A 660 20.67 -14.72 1.03
CA GLU A 660 21.47 -15.82 0.47
C GLU A 660 22.21 -15.44 -0.83
N PHE A 661 21.62 -14.57 -1.67
CA PHE A 661 22.25 -14.06 -2.89
C PHE A 661 23.02 -12.73 -2.70
N GLY A 662 23.06 -12.19 -1.48
CA GLY A 662 23.81 -10.97 -1.15
C GLY A 662 23.33 -9.72 -1.88
N ILE A 663 22.02 -9.44 -1.88
CA ILE A 663 21.45 -8.37 -2.72
C ILE A 663 22.02 -6.97 -2.40
N LEU A 664 22.39 -6.71 -1.15
CA LEU A 664 22.91 -5.40 -0.75
C LEU A 664 24.43 -5.30 -0.99
N GLU A 665 25.16 -6.41 -0.94
CA GLU A 665 26.53 -6.53 -1.43
C GLU A 665 26.56 -6.29 -2.94
N ASN A 666 25.71 -6.98 -3.71
CA ASN A 666 25.55 -6.79 -5.15
C ASN A 666 25.28 -5.31 -5.51
N PHE A 667 24.39 -4.62 -4.77
CA PHE A 667 24.15 -3.19 -4.96
C PHE A 667 25.33 -2.31 -4.55
N LEU A 668 26.02 -2.64 -3.46
CA LEU A 668 27.20 -1.90 -3.00
C LEU A 668 28.35 -2.01 -4.01
N ASP A 669 28.57 -3.19 -4.58
CA ASP A 669 29.58 -3.43 -5.61
C ASP A 669 29.25 -2.61 -6.88
N LEU A 670 28.00 -2.66 -7.36
CA LEU A 670 27.53 -1.86 -8.50
C LEU A 670 27.68 -0.34 -8.28
N LEU A 671 27.36 0.16 -7.08
CA LEU A 671 27.53 1.58 -6.72
C LEU A 671 29.01 1.97 -6.47
N SER A 672 29.89 0.99 -6.24
CA SER A 672 31.33 1.21 -6.01
C SER A 672 32.15 1.21 -7.32
N LEU A 673 31.59 0.69 -8.42
CA LEU A 673 32.24 0.68 -9.73
C LEU A 673 32.16 2.06 -10.41
N PRO A 674 33.28 2.75 -10.69
CA PRO A 674 33.27 4.13 -11.21
C PRO A 674 32.56 4.32 -12.57
N ASN A 675 32.46 3.25 -13.37
CA ASN A 675 31.76 3.27 -14.66
C ASN A 675 30.23 3.24 -14.49
N LEU A 676 29.73 2.67 -13.38
CA LEU A 676 28.30 2.41 -13.15
C LEU A 676 27.68 3.32 -12.08
N SER A 677 28.47 3.84 -11.14
CA SER A 677 28.02 4.78 -10.10
C SER A 677 27.48 6.10 -10.66
N HIS A 678 27.85 6.46 -11.89
CA HIS A 678 27.33 7.62 -12.62
C HIS A 678 26.18 7.28 -13.60
N TYR A 679 25.79 6.01 -13.72
CA TYR A 679 24.74 5.57 -14.62
C TYR A 679 23.36 5.70 -13.94
N ASN A 680 22.75 6.87 -14.11
CA ASN A 680 21.53 7.31 -13.42
C ASN A 680 20.41 6.25 -13.34
N THR A 681 20.17 5.47 -14.40
CA THR A 681 19.08 4.47 -14.42
C THR A 681 19.32 3.32 -13.44
N LEU A 682 20.54 2.79 -13.37
CA LEU A 682 20.94 1.76 -12.40
C LEU A 682 20.86 2.30 -10.97
N VAL A 683 21.36 3.52 -10.78
CA VAL A 683 21.27 4.24 -9.50
C VAL A 683 19.81 4.39 -9.06
N THR A 684 18.91 4.82 -9.95
CA THR A 684 17.48 4.93 -9.66
C THR A 684 16.86 3.58 -9.27
N TYR A 685 17.15 2.50 -9.99
CA TYR A 685 16.64 1.16 -9.63
C TYR A 685 17.08 0.72 -8.23
N ILE A 686 18.35 0.94 -7.85
CA ILE A 686 18.87 0.59 -6.53
C ILE A 686 18.27 1.48 -5.42
N VAL A 687 18.23 2.80 -5.65
CA VAL A 687 17.67 3.80 -4.72
C VAL A 687 16.18 3.54 -4.49
N ASP A 688 15.38 3.34 -5.53
CA ASP A 688 13.95 3.03 -5.42
C ASP A 688 13.72 1.69 -4.70
N PHE A 689 14.59 0.68 -4.90
CA PHE A 689 14.41 -0.62 -4.22
C PHE A 689 14.65 -0.47 -2.72
N ILE A 690 15.75 0.18 -2.33
CA ILE A 690 16.06 0.46 -0.93
C ILE A 690 14.93 1.30 -0.30
N ASN A 691 14.43 2.32 -1.01
CA ASN A 691 13.31 3.15 -0.60
C ASN A 691 12.04 2.29 -0.35
N VAL A 692 11.61 1.50 -1.34
CA VAL A 692 10.41 0.64 -1.28
C VAL A 692 10.50 -0.44 -0.19
N VAL A 693 11.67 -1.04 0.04
CA VAL A 693 11.90 -1.95 1.18
C VAL A 693 11.81 -1.18 2.51
N SER A 694 12.39 0.03 2.58
CA SER A 694 12.42 0.89 3.77
C SER A 694 11.07 1.51 4.17
N GLU A 695 10.01 1.37 3.36
CA GLU A 695 8.65 1.82 3.72
C GLU A 695 7.82 0.73 4.44
N SER A 696 8.38 -0.46 4.63
CA SER A 696 7.71 -1.58 5.32
C SER A 696 8.35 -1.91 6.67
N HIS A 697 7.55 -2.42 7.61
CA HIS A 697 8.04 -2.90 8.91
C HIS A 697 9.09 -4.01 8.72
N ASP A 698 8.69 -5.06 8.01
CA ASP A 698 9.53 -6.25 7.81
C ASP A 698 10.77 -5.92 6.98
N GLY A 699 10.66 -5.04 5.97
CA GLY A 699 11.81 -4.58 5.17
C GLY A 699 12.82 -3.76 5.98
N LEU A 700 12.37 -2.87 6.88
CA LEU A 700 13.29 -2.18 7.81
C LEU A 700 13.93 -3.13 8.83
N LEU A 701 13.21 -4.17 9.28
CA LEU A 701 13.80 -5.20 10.13
C LEU A 701 14.80 -6.07 9.36
N PHE A 702 14.56 -6.39 8.08
CA PHE A 702 15.52 -7.06 7.21
C PHE A 702 16.82 -6.23 7.07
N LEU A 703 16.71 -4.94 6.78
CA LEU A 703 17.87 -4.03 6.68
C LEU A 703 18.62 -3.88 8.02
N LEU A 704 17.95 -4.01 9.17
CA LEU A 704 18.57 -3.98 10.51
C LEU A 704 19.21 -5.30 10.95
N HIS A 705 18.86 -6.42 10.32
CA HIS A 705 19.45 -7.76 10.59
C HIS A 705 20.38 -8.24 9.46
N TYR A 706 20.75 -7.33 8.56
CA TYR A 706 21.76 -7.55 7.54
C TYR A 706 23.17 -7.28 8.12
N PRO A 707 24.24 -7.89 7.59
CA PRO A 707 25.62 -7.54 7.92
C PRO A 707 25.87 -6.02 8.05
N THR A 708 26.35 -5.61 9.23
CA THR A 708 26.43 -4.20 9.63
C THR A 708 27.49 -3.44 8.86
N ASP A 709 28.54 -4.10 8.37
CA ASP A 709 29.54 -3.49 7.51
C ASP A 709 28.96 -3.13 6.13
N VAL A 710 28.15 -4.01 5.53
CA VAL A 710 27.46 -3.76 4.25
C VAL A 710 26.46 -2.60 4.40
N ILE A 711 25.63 -2.62 5.44
CA ILE A 711 24.65 -1.56 5.70
C ILE A 711 25.33 -0.21 6.00
N ASN A 712 26.39 -0.19 6.80
CA ASN A 712 27.12 1.04 7.11
C ASN A 712 27.87 1.59 5.88
N LYS A 713 28.40 0.73 4.99
CA LYS A 713 28.97 1.16 3.70
C LYS A 713 27.88 1.73 2.77
N LEU A 714 26.73 1.06 2.65
CA LEU A 714 25.61 1.51 1.84
C LEU A 714 25.03 2.86 2.32
N LEU A 715 24.89 3.05 3.64
CA LEU A 715 24.51 4.33 4.24
C LEU A 715 25.50 5.44 3.88
N ARG A 716 26.82 5.18 3.96
CA ARG A 716 27.86 6.16 3.57
C ARG A 716 27.79 6.53 2.09
N VAL A 717 27.54 5.57 1.19
CA VAL A 717 27.38 5.81 -0.25
C VAL A 717 26.14 6.66 -0.56
N LEU A 718 25.01 6.39 0.11
CA LEU A 718 23.81 7.24 0.00
C LEU A 718 24.06 8.65 0.55
N LEU A 719 24.70 8.77 1.71
CA LEU A 719 24.97 10.04 2.41
C LEU A 719 26.12 10.86 1.81
N GLY A 720 27.01 10.26 1.02
CA GLY A 720 28.25 10.88 0.51
C GLY A 720 29.34 11.03 1.58
N THR A 721 29.38 10.16 2.59
CA THR A 721 30.26 10.31 3.78
C THR A 721 31.43 9.33 3.79
N ASN A 722 32.62 9.79 3.36
CA ASN A 722 33.85 9.03 3.57
C ASN A 722 34.36 9.23 5.01
N ILE A 723 34.25 8.19 5.84
CA ILE A 723 34.62 8.21 7.27
C ILE A 723 36.01 7.58 7.51
N GLU A 724 36.49 6.75 6.59
CA GLU A 724 37.63 5.85 6.86
C GLU A 724 38.99 6.45 6.50
N ASP A 725 39.06 7.43 5.60
CA ASP A 725 40.32 8.10 5.25
C ASP A 725 40.17 9.64 5.12
N PRO A 726 40.21 10.40 6.24
CA PRO A 726 39.97 11.84 6.24
C PRO A 726 41.08 12.68 5.58
N GLU A 727 42.16 12.05 5.11
CA GLU A 727 43.23 12.71 4.35
C GLU A 727 43.03 12.57 2.81
N GLN A 728 42.10 11.72 2.35
CA GLN A 728 41.70 11.62 0.95
C GLN A 728 40.42 12.44 0.69
N GLN A 729 40.59 13.70 0.25
CA GLN A 729 39.47 14.59 -0.12
C GLN A 729 38.87 14.28 -1.51
N ASP A 730 38.80 13.01 -1.91
CA ASP A 730 38.01 12.62 -3.07
C ASP A 730 36.52 12.81 -2.74
N THR A 731 35.86 13.70 -3.48
CA THR A 731 34.47 14.08 -3.24
C THR A 731 33.54 12.97 -3.71
N VAL A 732 33.30 12.00 -2.82
CA VAL A 732 32.24 10.98 -2.99
C VAL A 732 30.91 11.71 -3.10
N HIS A 733 30.43 11.85 -4.34
CA HIS A 733 29.12 12.45 -4.60
C HIS A 733 28.04 11.55 -3.98
N PRO A 734 27.12 12.09 -3.14
CA PRO A 734 26.08 11.29 -2.53
C PRO A 734 25.12 10.74 -3.58
N VAL A 735 24.79 9.45 -3.47
CA VAL A 735 23.88 8.78 -4.41
C VAL A 735 22.43 9.24 -4.19
N ASP A 736 21.97 9.29 -2.93
CA ASP A 736 20.78 10.05 -2.52
C ASP A 736 20.88 10.38 -1.02
N SER A 737 21.27 11.63 -0.71
CA SER A 737 21.36 12.10 0.66
C SER A 737 20.03 12.06 1.41
N ASN A 738 18.89 12.21 0.72
CA ASN A 738 17.58 12.25 1.37
C ASN A 738 17.17 10.84 1.83
N LEU A 739 17.34 9.84 0.95
CA LEU A 739 17.13 8.44 1.32
C LEU A 739 18.11 8.01 2.42
N GLY A 740 19.39 8.36 2.30
CA GLY A 740 20.40 8.06 3.33
C GLY A 740 20.05 8.65 4.70
N VAL A 741 19.63 9.92 4.75
CA VAL A 741 19.20 10.58 6.00
C VAL A 741 17.93 9.94 6.56
N SER A 742 16.92 9.70 5.71
CA SER A 742 15.66 9.07 6.14
C SER A 742 15.90 7.67 6.71
N LEU A 743 16.73 6.85 6.04
CA LEU A 743 17.09 5.50 6.49
C LEU A 743 17.84 5.52 7.83
N ALA A 744 18.79 6.44 8.02
CA ALA A 744 19.49 6.63 9.28
C ALA A 744 18.53 6.98 10.45
N TYR A 745 17.56 7.88 10.22
CA TYR A 745 16.49 8.14 11.19
C TYR A 745 15.62 6.90 11.43
N LYS A 746 15.21 6.17 10.37
CA LYS A 746 14.31 4.99 10.47
C LYS A 746 14.97 3.91 11.34
N MET A 747 16.23 3.60 11.06
CA MET A 747 17.04 2.65 11.83
C MET A 747 17.23 3.09 13.29
N LYS A 748 17.59 4.36 13.54
CA LYS A 748 17.78 4.86 14.92
C LYS A 748 16.47 4.84 15.73
N VAL A 749 15.31 5.11 15.14
CA VAL A 749 14.01 4.98 15.83
C VAL A 749 13.73 3.52 16.19
N TYR A 750 13.95 2.57 15.29
CA TYR A 750 13.74 1.14 15.57
C TYR A 750 14.67 0.60 16.67
N LEU A 751 15.96 0.97 16.65
CA LEU A 751 16.92 0.58 17.70
C LEU A 751 16.54 1.14 19.09
N LEU A 752 15.96 2.36 19.14
CA LEU A 752 15.43 2.92 20.39
C LEU A 752 14.16 2.18 20.85
N LEU A 753 13.26 1.81 19.94
CA LEU A 753 12.05 1.04 20.27
C LEU A 753 12.37 -0.37 20.76
N ASP A 754 13.36 -1.04 20.16
CA ASP A 754 13.88 -2.33 20.62
C ASP A 754 14.43 -2.22 22.05
N SER A 755 15.28 -1.22 22.30
CA SER A 755 15.85 -0.93 23.63
C SER A 755 14.75 -0.68 24.68
N ILE A 756 13.71 0.10 24.36
CA ILE A 756 12.57 0.36 25.25
C ILE A 756 11.76 -0.92 25.47
N HIS A 757 11.62 -1.79 24.47
CA HIS A 757 10.93 -3.07 24.63
C HIS A 757 11.71 -4.00 25.56
N TYR A 758 13.03 -4.12 25.34
CA TYR A 758 13.94 -4.93 26.16
C TYR A 758 13.84 -4.60 27.65
N VAL A 759 13.92 -3.30 28.00
CA VAL A 759 13.81 -2.85 29.40
C VAL A 759 12.40 -3.09 29.99
N THR A 760 11.35 -3.23 29.16
CA THR A 760 9.95 -3.37 29.60
C THR A 760 9.34 -4.77 29.47
N LEU A 761 10.18 -5.79 29.22
CA LEU A 761 9.75 -7.18 28.98
C LEU A 761 8.94 -7.79 30.13
N ASN A 762 9.35 -7.53 31.39
CA ASN A 762 8.85 -8.23 32.57
C ASN A 762 7.48 -7.75 33.11
N ASN A 763 6.76 -6.91 32.34
CA ASN A 763 5.39 -6.41 32.60
C ASN A 763 5.15 -5.60 33.89
N GLN A 764 6.03 -5.63 34.87
CA GLN A 764 6.17 -4.55 35.85
C GLN A 764 6.99 -3.43 35.19
N VAL A 765 6.36 -2.29 34.95
CA VAL A 765 6.94 -1.18 34.18
C VAL A 765 6.65 0.13 34.90
N ASP A 766 7.60 0.58 35.72
CA ASP A 766 7.65 1.97 36.17
C ASP A 766 8.03 2.84 34.95
N PRO A 767 7.16 3.75 34.48
CA PRO A 767 7.47 4.62 33.36
C PRO A 767 8.59 5.63 33.69
N ASP A 768 8.83 5.92 34.98
CA ASP A 768 9.81 6.92 35.43
C ASP A 768 11.17 6.30 35.82
N LEU A 769 11.41 5.03 35.44
CA LEU A 769 12.74 4.42 35.46
C LEU A 769 13.71 5.22 34.57
N ASN A 770 14.84 5.67 35.11
CA ASN A 770 15.80 6.55 34.41
C ASN A 770 16.18 6.07 33.00
N GLU A 771 16.40 4.77 32.80
CA GLU A 771 16.75 4.19 31.50
C GLU A 771 15.64 4.36 30.46
N ILE A 772 14.37 4.22 30.88
CA ILE A 772 13.20 4.47 30.03
C ILE A 772 13.06 5.97 29.75
N VAL A 773 13.29 6.83 30.75
CA VAL A 773 13.28 8.30 30.60
C VAL A 773 14.33 8.75 29.58
N ASP A 774 15.57 8.24 29.67
CA ASP A 774 16.68 8.61 28.79
C ASP A 774 16.50 8.09 27.35
N LEU A 775 15.92 6.89 27.18
CA LEU A 775 15.57 6.34 25.86
C LEU A 775 14.40 7.09 25.20
N LEU A 776 13.35 7.42 25.97
CA LEU A 776 12.23 8.24 25.50
C LEU A 776 12.66 9.69 25.19
N TYR A 777 13.59 10.25 25.96
CA TYR A 777 14.18 11.55 25.68
C TYR A 777 14.98 11.54 24.37
N GLN A 778 15.81 10.51 24.13
CA GLN A 778 16.48 10.34 22.82
C GLN A 778 15.47 10.27 21.66
N LEU A 779 14.42 9.46 21.80
CA LEU A 779 13.37 9.31 20.78
C LEU A 779 12.62 10.63 20.55
N TYR A 780 12.34 11.39 21.60
CA TYR A 780 11.74 12.72 21.53
C TYR A 780 12.66 13.74 20.85
N CYS A 781 13.97 13.73 21.13
CA CYS A 781 14.93 14.64 20.50
C CYS A 781 15.09 14.43 18.98
N LEU A 782 14.84 13.23 18.46
CA LEU A 782 14.77 13.01 17.01
C LEU A 782 13.66 13.85 16.36
N SER A 783 12.57 14.14 17.08
CA SER A 783 11.45 14.96 16.58
C SER A 783 11.76 16.46 16.43
N PHE A 784 12.99 16.90 16.70
CA PHE A 784 13.35 18.32 16.53
C PHE A 784 13.65 18.68 15.06
N THR A 785 13.99 17.71 14.21
CA THR A 785 14.12 17.92 12.75
C THR A 785 12.80 17.66 12.02
N HIS A 786 12.70 18.07 10.75
CA HIS A 786 11.50 17.77 9.94
C HIS A 786 11.44 16.28 9.57
N GLU A 787 12.53 15.73 9.06
CA GLU A 787 12.61 14.30 8.71
C GLU A 787 12.33 13.39 9.91
N GLY A 788 12.91 13.69 11.07
CA GLY A 788 12.63 12.94 12.30
C GLY A 788 11.15 12.95 12.70
N LYS A 789 10.39 14.03 12.43
CA LYS A 789 8.94 14.04 12.67
C LYS A 789 8.19 13.09 11.73
N HIS A 790 8.56 13.04 10.45
CA HIS A 790 7.97 12.12 9.48
C HIS A 790 8.31 10.67 9.83
N VAL A 791 9.58 10.39 10.09
CA VAL A 791 10.09 9.04 10.37
C VAL A 791 9.54 8.46 11.68
N ILE A 792 9.53 9.23 12.79
CA ILE A 792 8.89 8.78 14.04
C ILE A 792 7.42 8.45 13.80
N SER A 793 6.71 9.30 13.06
CA SER A 793 5.28 9.15 12.79
C SER A 793 4.98 7.95 11.89
N HIS A 794 5.80 7.71 10.86
CA HIS A 794 5.78 6.51 10.03
C HIS A 794 6.02 5.28 10.91
N VAL A 795 7.18 5.19 11.56
CA VAL A 795 7.62 4.00 12.30
C VAL A 795 6.67 3.66 13.45
N LEU A 796 6.20 4.63 14.24
CA LEU A 796 5.24 4.34 15.32
C LEU A 796 3.89 3.84 14.79
N SER A 797 3.48 4.23 13.58
CA SER A 797 2.28 3.70 12.91
C SER A 797 2.47 2.32 12.26
N CYS A 798 3.70 1.80 12.17
CA CYS A 798 3.99 0.46 11.67
C CYS A 798 3.73 -0.65 12.72
N ASP A 799 3.24 -1.81 12.22
CA ASP A 799 2.69 -2.94 12.99
C ASP A 799 2.21 -2.62 14.42
N LYS A 800 3.03 -2.92 15.44
CA LYS A 800 2.67 -2.84 16.86
C LYS A 800 3.46 -1.77 17.62
N ASN A 801 4.26 -0.96 16.94
CA ASN A 801 5.28 -0.10 17.57
C ASN A 801 4.67 0.88 18.60
N ILE A 802 3.56 1.56 18.26
CA ILE A 802 2.87 2.45 19.22
C ILE A 802 2.29 1.73 20.45
N SER A 803 2.00 0.42 20.38
CA SER A 803 1.39 -0.31 21.51
C SER A 803 2.34 -0.43 22.71
N LEU A 804 3.66 -0.40 22.47
CA LEU A 804 4.69 -0.29 23.50
C LEU A 804 4.55 1.04 24.27
N LEU A 805 4.45 2.16 23.56
CA LEU A 805 4.28 3.48 24.17
C LEU A 805 2.94 3.59 24.91
N VAL A 806 1.85 3.06 24.34
CA VAL A 806 0.53 3.02 24.99
C VAL A 806 0.54 2.16 26.27
N LYS A 807 1.27 1.03 26.29
CA LYS A 807 1.47 0.19 27.48
C LYS A 807 2.17 0.96 28.60
N ILE A 808 3.26 1.67 28.27
CA ILE A 808 4.04 2.48 29.23
C ILE A 808 3.23 3.70 29.73
N TYR A 809 2.48 4.37 28.85
CA TYR A 809 1.64 5.50 29.24
C TYR A 809 0.52 5.11 30.21
N LYS A 810 -0.06 3.91 30.03
CA LYS A 810 -1.12 3.37 30.88
C LYS A 810 -0.63 2.77 32.20
N SER A 811 0.66 2.47 32.38
CA SER A 811 1.18 1.93 33.65
C SER A 811 1.20 2.99 34.76
N LYS A 812 1.49 2.58 36.00
CA LYS A 812 1.67 3.46 37.15
C LYS A 812 3.14 3.43 37.57
N ALA A 813 3.67 4.58 37.98
CA ALA A 813 4.97 4.62 38.66
C ALA A 813 4.87 3.91 40.01
N GLU A 814 5.98 3.32 40.47
CA GLU A 814 6.07 2.70 41.81
C GLU A 814 6.19 3.77 42.89
N VAL A 815 6.62 4.99 42.52
CA VAL A 815 6.72 6.15 43.40
C VAL A 815 5.68 7.20 42.98
N ASP A 816 4.78 7.56 43.90
CA ASP A 816 3.90 8.74 43.77
C ASP A 816 4.72 10.05 43.87
N LEU A 817 5.40 10.39 42.77
CA LEU A 817 6.09 11.67 42.61
C LEU A 817 5.07 12.81 42.60
N LYS A 818 5.33 13.88 43.37
CA LYS A 818 4.52 15.11 43.37
C LYS A 818 4.72 15.98 42.11
N GLN A 819 5.34 15.43 41.07
CA GLN A 819 5.70 16.10 39.83
C GLN A 819 5.14 15.28 38.66
N LYS A 820 4.96 15.88 37.49
CA LYS A 820 4.58 15.13 36.29
C LYS A 820 5.69 14.15 35.90
N SER A 821 5.29 12.92 35.55
CA SER A 821 6.15 11.93 34.90
C SER A 821 6.77 12.52 33.61
N PRO A 822 8.11 12.58 33.48
CA PRO A 822 8.76 13.00 32.24
C PRO A 822 8.43 12.07 31.07
N SER A 823 8.48 10.76 31.30
CA SER A 823 8.18 9.74 30.29
C SER A 823 6.77 9.86 29.73
N LYS A 824 5.77 10.11 30.58
CA LYS A 824 4.39 10.33 30.10
C LYS A 824 4.24 11.63 29.31
N THR A 825 5.05 12.64 29.59
CA THR A 825 5.09 13.87 28.80
C THR A 825 5.62 13.55 27.39
N TYR A 826 6.83 12.97 27.29
CA TYR A 826 7.41 12.57 26.00
C TYR A 826 6.52 11.62 25.19
N ILE A 827 5.92 10.60 25.83
CA ILE A 827 5.01 9.68 25.16
C ILE A 827 3.75 10.40 24.66
N SER A 828 3.18 11.33 25.42
CA SER A 828 1.98 12.04 24.97
C SER A 828 2.26 12.90 23.73
N ASP A 829 3.40 13.58 23.67
CA ASP A 829 3.80 14.35 22.49
C ASP A 829 4.19 13.45 21.30
N LEU A 830 4.81 12.29 21.52
CA LEU A 830 5.06 11.29 20.47
C LEU A 830 3.75 10.70 19.89
N ILE A 831 2.73 10.47 20.72
CA ILE A 831 1.40 10.03 20.26
C ILE A 831 0.71 11.13 19.45
N LYS A 832 0.72 12.39 19.92
CA LYS A 832 0.20 13.55 19.16
C LYS A 832 0.89 13.69 17.80
N LEU A 833 2.22 13.57 17.78
CA LEU A 833 3.04 13.63 16.57
C LEU A 833 2.65 12.52 15.59
N THR A 834 2.49 11.29 16.08
CA THR A 834 2.07 10.13 15.28
C THR A 834 0.70 10.38 14.63
N ILE A 835 -0.29 10.86 15.39
CA ILE A 835 -1.65 11.14 14.87
C ILE A 835 -1.65 12.33 13.89
N LYS A 836 -0.90 13.41 14.19
CA LYS A 836 -0.86 14.60 13.33
C LYS A 836 -0.13 14.33 12.01
N TYR A 837 0.93 13.53 12.00
CA TYR A 837 1.79 13.35 10.81
C TYR A 837 1.53 12.06 10.01
N SER A 838 1.01 10.97 10.59
CA SER A 838 0.89 9.69 9.87
C SER A 838 -0.31 9.67 8.94
N ASN A 839 -0.06 9.31 7.68
CA ASN A 839 -1.08 9.02 6.67
C ASN A 839 -1.46 7.52 6.63
N HIS A 840 -0.88 6.69 7.50
CA HIS A 840 -1.10 5.24 7.52
C HIS A 840 -2.45 4.88 8.20
N VAL A 841 -3.54 4.91 7.43
CA VAL A 841 -4.90 4.62 7.92
C VAL A 841 -5.06 3.24 8.60
N PRO A 842 -4.38 2.14 8.21
CA PRO A 842 -4.48 0.87 8.93
C PRO A 842 -4.08 0.95 10.42
N PHE A 843 -3.20 1.87 10.80
CA PHE A 843 -2.90 2.15 12.22
C PHE A 843 -4.12 2.73 12.95
N LEU A 844 -4.84 3.68 12.32
CA LEU A 844 -6.07 4.25 12.88
C LEU A 844 -7.17 3.19 13.02
N ILE A 845 -7.31 2.28 12.05
CA ILE A 845 -8.25 1.15 12.14
C ILE A 845 -7.90 0.27 13.35
N LYS A 846 -6.63 -0.18 13.44
CA LYS A 846 -6.12 -1.12 14.45
C LYS A 846 -6.15 -0.57 15.88
N TYR A 847 -5.87 0.72 16.06
CA TYR A 847 -5.75 1.36 17.39
C TYR A 847 -6.87 2.36 17.73
N SER A 848 -7.85 2.54 16.85
CA SER A 848 -9.07 3.37 17.03
C SER A 848 -9.60 3.37 18.46
N ASN A 849 -9.97 2.20 18.99
CA ASN A 849 -10.52 2.04 20.34
C ASN A 849 -9.55 2.44 21.44
N ASP A 850 -8.26 2.12 21.30
CA ASP A 850 -7.24 2.50 22.30
C ASP A 850 -7.02 4.02 22.34
N LEU A 851 -6.95 4.66 21.18
CA LEU A 851 -6.76 6.11 21.07
C LEU A 851 -8.00 6.88 21.56
N MET A 852 -9.22 6.41 21.23
CA MET A 852 -10.46 7.01 21.74
C MET A 852 -10.59 6.87 23.26
N ASN A 853 -10.15 5.75 23.85
CA ASN A 853 -10.12 5.56 25.30
C ASN A 853 -9.06 6.45 26.00
N LEU A 854 -7.96 6.80 25.31
CA LEU A 854 -6.96 7.75 25.79
C LEU A 854 -7.38 9.22 25.63
N ASN A 855 -8.44 9.51 24.87
CA ASN A 855 -8.98 10.86 24.68
C ASN A 855 -10.09 11.16 25.70
N ASN A 856 -9.72 11.18 26.99
CA ASN A 856 -10.66 11.39 28.10
C ASN A 856 -10.08 12.30 29.21
N GLN A 857 -10.89 12.60 30.23
CA GLN A 857 -10.49 13.49 31.34
C GLN A 857 -9.39 12.92 32.26
N ASP A 858 -9.15 11.61 32.24
CA ASP A 858 -8.08 10.96 33.00
C ASP A 858 -6.69 11.19 32.36
N TYR A 859 -6.67 11.53 31.06
CA TYR A 859 -5.46 11.78 30.27
C TYR A 859 -5.48 13.20 29.65
N PRO A 860 -5.47 14.26 30.48
CA PRO A 860 -5.69 15.64 30.02
C PRO A 860 -4.64 16.12 28.99
N ASP A 861 -3.42 15.58 29.04
CA ASP A 861 -2.34 15.93 28.13
C ASP A 861 -2.58 15.43 26.69
N LEU A 862 -3.48 14.45 26.49
CA LEU A 862 -3.84 13.91 25.19
C LEU A 862 -5.13 14.50 24.60
N MET A 863 -5.96 15.22 25.36
CA MET A 863 -7.27 15.75 24.91
C MET A 863 -7.25 16.57 23.60
N GLU A 864 -6.09 17.12 23.23
CA GLU A 864 -5.82 17.81 21.96
C GLU A 864 -6.11 16.93 20.72
N ILE A 865 -5.84 15.62 20.80
CA ILE A 865 -6.02 14.66 19.70
C ILE A 865 -7.49 14.40 19.36
N GLY A 866 -8.43 14.71 20.27
CA GLY A 866 -9.85 14.45 20.09
C GLY A 866 -10.46 15.10 18.84
N SER A 867 -9.85 16.19 18.37
CA SER A 867 -10.20 16.81 17.08
C SER A 867 -9.92 15.89 15.88
N TYR A 868 -8.82 15.14 15.89
CA TYR A 868 -8.44 14.16 14.85
C TYR A 868 -9.18 12.84 15.01
N LEU A 869 -9.52 12.44 16.24
CA LEU A 869 -10.27 11.20 16.50
C LEU A 869 -11.78 11.33 16.26
N LYS A 870 -12.32 12.54 16.10
CA LYS A 870 -13.76 12.80 15.94
C LYS A 870 -14.46 11.94 14.86
N PRO A 871 -13.88 11.69 13.66
CA PRO A 871 -14.49 10.79 12.68
C PRO A 871 -14.54 9.33 13.12
N LEU A 872 -13.64 8.89 14.00
CA LEU A 872 -13.50 7.47 14.40
C LEU A 872 -14.64 7.00 15.33
N TYR A 873 -15.44 7.92 15.88
CA TYR A 873 -16.65 7.60 16.62
C TYR A 873 -17.82 7.18 15.69
N ILE A 874 -17.72 7.43 14.38
CA ILE A 874 -18.67 6.95 13.37
C ILE A 874 -18.30 5.51 13.02
N LYS A 875 -19.17 4.55 13.37
CA LYS A 875 -18.88 3.10 13.29
C LYS A 875 -18.47 2.62 11.91
N GLU A 876 -19.07 3.19 10.87
CA GLU A 876 -18.95 2.73 9.49
C GLU A 876 -18.00 3.60 8.64
N ILE A 877 -17.24 4.51 9.27
CA ILE A 877 -16.30 5.44 8.60
C ILE A 877 -15.18 4.74 7.80
N PHE A 878 -14.93 3.44 8.02
CA PHE A 878 -13.92 2.68 7.27
C PHE A 878 -14.50 1.79 6.16
N PHE A 879 -15.82 1.81 5.96
CA PHE A 879 -16.50 1.03 4.92
C PHE A 879 -16.51 1.81 3.59
N TYR A 880 -16.60 1.07 2.48
CA TYR A 880 -16.67 1.63 1.13
C TYR A 880 -18.10 1.68 0.56
N ASP A 881 -19.08 1.09 1.27
CA ASP A 881 -20.44 0.90 0.75
C ASP A 881 -21.22 2.23 0.63
N ASP A 882 -21.05 3.13 1.60
CA ASP A 882 -21.55 4.50 1.57
C ASP A 882 -20.48 5.45 2.12
N ILE A 883 -20.19 6.52 1.38
CA ILE A 883 -19.24 7.56 1.78
C ILE A 883 -19.90 8.90 2.16
N PHE A 884 -21.22 8.99 2.20
CA PHE A 884 -21.97 10.24 2.43
C PHE A 884 -21.46 11.03 3.65
N GLU A 885 -21.28 10.37 4.80
CA GLU A 885 -20.73 10.98 6.03
C GLU A 885 -19.36 11.64 5.84
N HIS A 886 -18.48 11.06 5.01
CA HIS A 886 -17.19 11.67 4.69
C HIS A 886 -17.39 13.00 3.95
N VAL A 887 -18.28 13.00 2.95
CA VAL A 887 -18.57 14.17 2.12
C VAL A 887 -19.29 15.25 2.92
N ASP A 888 -20.19 14.87 3.83
CA ASP A 888 -20.85 15.79 4.77
C ASP A 888 -19.86 16.44 5.74
N ILE A 889 -18.91 15.68 6.31
CA ILE A 889 -17.85 16.26 7.15
C ILE A 889 -17.03 17.29 6.36
N LEU A 890 -16.66 17.01 5.12
CA LEU A 890 -15.94 17.97 4.27
C LEU A 890 -16.79 19.21 3.96
N LYS A 891 -18.09 19.04 3.66
CA LYS A 891 -19.04 20.15 3.44
C LYS A 891 -19.19 21.01 4.71
N ARG A 892 -19.27 20.41 5.90
CA ARG A 892 -19.31 21.13 7.20
C ARG A 892 -18.06 21.93 7.52
N HIS A 893 -16.89 21.53 7.03
CA HIS A 893 -15.63 22.29 7.22
C HIS A 893 -15.33 23.27 6.08
N LEU A 894 -16.15 23.32 5.02
CA LEU A 894 -15.87 24.09 3.78
C LEU A 894 -15.72 25.61 3.98
N ASP A 895 -16.33 26.22 4.99
CA ASP A 895 -16.14 27.65 5.29
C ASP A 895 -14.99 27.93 6.27
N ASN A 896 -14.41 26.88 6.87
CA ASN A 896 -13.37 26.97 7.90
C ASN A 896 -12.10 26.19 7.51
N VAL A 897 -11.91 25.89 6.22
CA VAL A 897 -10.81 25.06 5.68
C VAL A 897 -9.43 25.54 6.14
N CYS A 898 -9.22 26.87 6.22
CA CYS A 898 -7.95 27.48 6.62
C CYS A 898 -7.57 27.21 8.10
N ASN A 899 -8.51 26.74 8.92
CA ASN A 899 -8.22 26.26 10.28
C ASN A 899 -7.57 24.86 10.28
N LEU A 900 -7.51 24.17 9.12
CA LEU A 900 -6.86 22.86 8.90
C LEU A 900 -7.25 21.83 9.97
N SER A 901 -8.57 21.66 10.17
CA SER A 901 -9.10 20.90 11.30
C SER A 901 -8.70 19.42 11.26
N GLY A 902 -8.40 18.84 12.43
CA GLY A 902 -8.03 17.44 12.56
C GLY A 902 -9.12 16.48 12.04
N GLU A 903 -10.39 16.87 12.17
CA GLU A 903 -11.54 16.12 11.66
C GLU A 903 -11.48 16.02 10.12
N MET A 904 -11.22 17.14 9.44
CA MET A 904 -11.08 17.21 7.98
C MET A 904 -9.83 16.44 7.50
N ILE A 905 -8.69 16.59 8.17
CA ILE A 905 -7.45 15.86 7.84
C ILE A 905 -7.65 14.34 7.95
N THR A 906 -8.28 13.86 9.03
CA THR A 906 -8.55 12.44 9.22
C THR A 906 -9.52 11.90 8.16
N VAL A 907 -10.59 12.63 7.81
CA VAL A 907 -11.51 12.21 6.73
C VAL A 907 -10.83 12.18 5.36
N LEU A 908 -9.99 13.17 5.02
CA LEU A 908 -9.24 13.17 3.76
C LEU A 908 -8.24 12.02 3.66
N ARG A 909 -7.63 11.60 4.78
CA ARG A 909 -6.79 10.39 4.86
C ARG A 909 -7.60 9.12 4.61
N ILE A 910 -8.73 8.97 5.30
CA ILE A 910 -9.61 7.79 5.16
C ILE A 910 -10.14 7.70 3.72
N LEU A 911 -10.67 8.80 3.15
CA LEU A 911 -11.13 8.86 1.75
C LEU A 911 -10.04 8.46 0.76
N ASN A 912 -8.78 8.87 0.97
CA ASN A 912 -7.69 8.43 0.10
C ASN A 912 -7.42 6.93 0.24
N TYR A 913 -7.38 6.40 1.46
CA TYR A 913 -7.17 4.97 1.71
C TYR A 913 -8.27 4.08 1.10
N ILE A 914 -9.57 4.45 1.26
CA ILE A 914 -10.67 3.68 0.66
C ILE A 914 -10.81 3.88 -0.86
N SER A 915 -10.12 4.84 -1.46
CA SER A 915 -10.07 5.07 -2.92
C SER A 915 -8.77 4.63 -3.60
N GLY A 916 -7.88 3.92 -2.91
CA GLY A 916 -6.62 3.40 -3.46
C GLY A 916 -5.47 4.40 -3.33
N ASN A 917 -4.22 3.95 -3.45
CA ASN A 917 -3.06 4.82 -3.21
C ASN A 917 -2.52 5.44 -4.51
N HIS A 918 -2.55 4.71 -5.62
CA HIS A 918 -1.95 5.13 -6.89
C HIS A 918 -2.94 4.98 -8.06
N LEU A 919 -2.74 5.75 -9.13
CA LEU A 919 -3.43 5.52 -10.41
C LEU A 919 -2.92 4.24 -11.09
N GLU A 920 -1.67 3.86 -10.81
CA GLU A 920 -0.99 2.65 -11.30
C GLU A 920 -1.56 1.36 -10.72
N ASP A 921 -2.30 1.42 -9.60
CA ASP A 921 -3.05 0.29 -9.03
C ASP A 921 -4.05 -0.31 -10.06
N ASP A 922 -4.39 0.47 -11.10
CA ASP A 922 -5.32 0.10 -12.17
C ASP A 922 -4.64 -0.48 -13.44
N ILE A 923 -3.30 -0.48 -13.50
CA ILE A 923 -2.47 -0.95 -14.63
C ILE A 923 -2.02 -2.40 -14.46
N GLN A 924 -2.02 -2.92 -13.23
CA GLN A 924 -1.62 -4.31 -12.92
C GLN A 924 -2.65 -5.34 -13.43
N GLU A 925 -2.21 -6.60 -13.57
CA GLU A 925 -3.05 -7.77 -13.92
C GLU A 925 -4.29 -7.97 -13.01
N TYR A 926 -4.27 -7.37 -11.80
CA TYR A 926 -5.27 -7.53 -10.74
C TYR A 926 -5.96 -6.20 -10.43
N LYS A 927 -7.07 -5.93 -11.13
CA LYS A 927 -7.84 -4.70 -11.00
C LYS A 927 -8.78 -4.75 -9.78
N GLN A 928 -8.62 -3.83 -8.82
CA GLN A 928 -9.45 -3.80 -7.60
C GLN A 928 -10.61 -2.78 -7.70
N LEU A 929 -11.83 -3.27 -7.92
CA LEU A 929 -12.97 -2.44 -8.31
C LEU A 929 -13.57 -1.59 -7.17
N ARG A 930 -13.39 -1.93 -5.88
CA ARG A 930 -13.89 -1.09 -4.76
C ARG A 930 -13.39 0.36 -4.87
N TYR A 931 -12.17 0.56 -5.38
CA TYR A 931 -11.59 1.89 -5.55
C TYR A 931 -12.33 2.71 -6.59
N LYS A 932 -12.72 2.08 -7.72
CA LYS A 932 -13.56 2.74 -8.73
C LYS A 932 -14.98 3.01 -8.21
N TYR A 933 -15.54 2.11 -7.40
CA TYR A 933 -16.84 2.30 -6.78
C TYR A 933 -16.86 3.50 -5.82
N VAL A 934 -15.83 3.66 -4.98
CA VAL A 934 -15.68 4.85 -4.11
C VAL A 934 -15.46 6.13 -4.92
N ILE A 935 -14.67 6.11 -5.99
CA ILE A 935 -14.51 7.29 -6.86
C ILE A 935 -15.81 7.66 -7.60
N LEU A 936 -16.59 6.66 -8.02
CA LEU A 936 -17.91 6.89 -8.65
C LEU A 936 -18.89 7.54 -7.65
N GLN A 937 -18.91 7.07 -6.40
CA GLN A 937 -19.67 7.72 -5.32
C GLN A 937 -19.20 9.17 -5.11
N LEU A 938 -17.88 9.42 -4.99
CA LEU A 938 -17.34 10.78 -4.82
C LEU A 938 -17.77 11.70 -5.96
N TYR A 939 -17.73 11.23 -7.21
CA TYR A 939 -18.22 11.99 -8.36
C TYR A 939 -19.73 12.29 -8.25
N SER A 940 -20.55 11.29 -7.90
CA SER A 940 -22.01 11.48 -7.76
C SER A 940 -22.44 12.42 -6.63
N LEU A 941 -21.60 12.61 -5.60
CA LEU A 941 -21.86 13.47 -4.44
C LEU A 941 -21.33 14.92 -4.60
N ASP A 942 -21.00 15.31 -5.84
CA ASP A 942 -20.38 16.57 -6.25
C ASP A 942 -18.93 16.77 -5.71
N GLY A 943 -18.17 15.67 -5.65
CA GLY A 943 -16.81 15.65 -5.10
C GLY A 943 -15.80 16.51 -5.86
N ILE A 944 -15.94 16.66 -7.18
CA ILE A 944 -15.03 17.50 -7.99
C ILE A 944 -15.17 18.97 -7.61
N SER A 945 -16.41 19.48 -7.57
CA SER A 945 -16.74 20.83 -7.10
C SER A 945 -16.28 21.03 -5.65
N LEU A 946 -16.62 20.10 -4.75
CA LEU A 946 -16.26 20.20 -3.33
C LEU A 946 -14.74 20.30 -3.12
N VAL A 947 -13.96 19.41 -3.75
CA VAL A 947 -12.50 19.40 -3.62
C VAL A 947 -11.87 20.64 -4.29
N SER A 948 -12.41 21.08 -5.42
CA SER A 948 -11.95 22.31 -6.09
C SER A 948 -12.24 23.55 -5.22
N ASN A 949 -13.39 23.62 -4.56
CA ASN A 949 -13.74 24.72 -3.64
C ASN A 949 -12.86 24.72 -2.37
N ILE A 950 -12.50 23.55 -1.84
CA ILE A 950 -11.53 23.42 -0.73
C ILE A 950 -10.17 23.97 -1.16
N LEU A 951 -9.65 23.55 -2.32
CA LEU A 951 -8.36 24.01 -2.85
C LEU A 951 -8.38 25.52 -3.19
N GLY A 952 -9.45 26.02 -3.81
CA GLY A 952 -9.61 27.44 -4.13
C GLY A 952 -9.65 28.36 -2.90
N LYS A 953 -10.34 27.95 -1.83
CA LYS A 953 -10.33 28.69 -0.55
C LYS A 953 -8.95 28.68 0.12
N LEU A 954 -8.16 27.61 -0.03
CA LEU A 954 -6.77 27.57 0.44
C LEU A 954 -5.86 28.50 -0.37
N VAL A 955 -5.94 28.49 -1.70
CA VAL A 955 -5.23 29.45 -2.57
C VAL A 955 -5.53 30.89 -2.16
N ALA A 956 -6.82 31.25 -2.06
CA ALA A 956 -7.25 32.62 -1.74
C ALA A 956 -6.84 33.09 -0.31
N HIS A 957 -6.45 32.18 0.57
CA HIS A 957 -5.98 32.51 1.92
C HIS A 957 -4.44 32.51 2.05
N TYR A 958 -3.75 31.71 1.24
CA TYR A 958 -2.29 31.53 1.28
C TYR A 958 -1.55 32.11 0.07
N GLU A 959 -2.19 33.03 -0.68
CA GLU A 959 -1.66 33.73 -1.87
C GLU A 959 -0.24 34.30 -1.66
N GLN A 960 0.13 34.66 -0.41
CA GLN A 960 1.48 35.06 -0.02
C GLN A 960 2.20 33.96 0.81
N ALA A 961 2.45 32.81 0.18
CA ALA A 961 3.07 31.62 0.77
C ALA A 961 4.31 31.93 1.65
N PHE A 962 5.25 32.72 1.13
CA PHE A 962 6.50 33.10 1.79
C PHE A 962 6.32 33.77 3.17
N ILE A 963 5.19 34.44 3.41
CA ILE A 963 4.97 35.24 4.63
C ILE A 963 4.21 34.43 5.70
N HIS A 964 3.28 33.56 5.29
CA HIS A 964 2.32 32.92 6.21
C HIS A 964 2.67 31.48 6.61
N MET A 965 3.61 30.80 5.96
CA MET A 965 3.71 29.33 6.05
C MET A 965 4.57 28.74 7.19
N PHE A 966 5.30 29.54 7.97
CA PHE A 966 6.31 29.05 8.92
C PHE A 966 5.81 28.11 10.04
N THR A 967 4.52 28.12 10.39
CA THR A 967 4.00 27.35 11.54
C THR A 967 3.15 26.13 11.18
N ASN A 968 2.49 26.12 10.02
CA ASN A 968 1.49 25.11 9.63
C ASN A 968 1.71 24.47 8.24
N SER A 969 2.85 24.73 7.58
CA SER A 969 3.14 24.28 6.20
C SER A 969 2.85 22.79 5.94
N PHE A 970 3.26 21.90 6.84
CA PHE A 970 3.01 20.46 6.70
C PHE A 970 1.50 20.11 6.69
N SER A 971 0.70 20.67 7.60
CA SER A 971 -0.73 20.38 7.65
C SER A 971 -1.46 20.95 6.42
N LEU A 972 -1.03 22.11 5.93
CA LEU A 972 -1.51 22.70 4.67
C LEU A 972 -1.18 21.80 3.46
N MET A 973 0.08 21.38 3.33
CA MET A 973 0.51 20.48 2.24
C MET A 973 -0.12 19.09 2.32
N THR A 974 -0.39 18.58 3.53
CA THR A 974 -1.12 17.32 3.72
C THR A 974 -2.55 17.44 3.18
N VAL A 975 -3.27 18.51 3.51
CA VAL A 975 -4.63 18.74 2.98
C VAL A 975 -4.58 18.89 1.45
N ILE A 976 -3.68 19.72 0.93
CA ILE A 976 -3.58 19.96 -0.52
C ILE A 976 -3.24 18.65 -1.27
N SER A 977 -2.24 17.87 -0.84
CA SER A 977 -1.88 16.62 -1.50
C SER A 977 -3.01 15.58 -1.44
N LEU A 978 -3.70 15.43 -0.30
CA LEU A 978 -4.85 14.52 -0.19
C LEU A 978 -6.02 14.95 -1.08
N CYS A 979 -6.27 16.26 -1.23
CA CYS A 979 -7.27 16.80 -2.14
C CYS A 979 -6.89 16.60 -3.62
N VAL A 980 -5.67 16.97 -4.01
CA VAL A 980 -5.15 16.82 -5.38
C VAL A 980 -5.17 15.35 -5.82
N LYS A 981 -4.82 14.40 -4.94
CA LYS A 981 -4.86 12.96 -5.25
C LYS A 981 -6.28 12.40 -5.42
N LEU A 982 -7.27 12.90 -4.67
CA LEU A 982 -8.68 12.55 -4.91
C LEU A 982 -9.17 13.15 -6.25
N LEU A 983 -8.79 14.39 -6.54
CA LEU A 983 -9.15 15.08 -7.78
C LEU A 983 -8.55 14.39 -9.01
N ALA A 984 -7.30 13.92 -8.92
CA ALA A 984 -6.65 13.12 -9.96
C ALA A 984 -7.43 11.84 -10.29
N LYS A 985 -7.78 11.04 -9.27
CA LYS A 985 -8.55 9.80 -9.43
C LYS A 985 -9.94 10.06 -10.04
N MET A 986 -10.64 11.11 -9.59
CA MET A 986 -11.94 11.50 -10.14
C MET A 986 -11.82 11.91 -11.61
N LEU A 987 -10.91 12.82 -11.95
CA LEU A 987 -10.73 13.30 -13.32
C LEU A 987 -10.26 12.18 -14.24
N TYR A 988 -9.30 11.36 -13.83
CA TYR A 988 -8.80 10.22 -14.62
C TYR A 988 -9.91 9.25 -15.01
N TYR A 989 -10.71 8.75 -14.06
CA TYR A 989 -11.76 7.80 -14.39
C TYR A 989 -12.95 8.43 -15.12
N VAL A 990 -13.30 9.70 -14.86
CA VAL A 990 -14.39 10.38 -15.58
C VAL A 990 -13.99 10.74 -17.02
N ILE A 991 -12.76 11.20 -17.24
CA ILE A 991 -12.23 11.47 -18.59
C ILE A 991 -12.04 10.14 -19.36
N GLN A 992 -11.55 9.08 -18.71
CA GLN A 992 -11.47 7.74 -19.33
C GLN A 992 -12.86 7.19 -19.71
N ALA A 993 -13.88 7.40 -18.88
CA ALA A 993 -15.23 6.88 -19.13
C ALA A 993 -16.05 7.70 -20.14
N ARG A 994 -15.83 9.03 -20.22
CA ARG A 994 -16.55 9.92 -21.15
C ARG A 994 -15.77 10.29 -22.41
N ASN A 995 -14.47 10.09 -22.44
CA ASN A 995 -13.60 10.38 -23.57
C ASN A 995 -13.86 11.80 -24.14
N ALA A 996 -14.18 11.94 -25.43
CA ALA A 996 -14.40 13.22 -26.09
C ALA A 996 -15.62 14.03 -25.55
N ASP A 997 -16.57 13.38 -24.88
CA ASP A 997 -17.76 14.01 -24.29
C ASP A 997 -17.48 14.71 -22.95
N TYR A 998 -16.28 14.58 -22.39
CA TYR A 998 -15.87 15.41 -21.24
C TYR A 998 -15.40 16.79 -21.74
N LYS A 999 -16.02 17.86 -21.23
CA LYS A 999 -15.78 19.26 -21.62
C LYS A 999 -15.73 20.22 -20.42
N ASP A 1000 -15.73 19.69 -19.20
CA ASP A 1000 -15.60 20.49 -17.98
C ASP A 1000 -14.13 20.88 -17.78
N LEU A 1001 -13.92 22.13 -17.38
CA LEU A 1001 -12.62 22.80 -17.26
C LEU A 1001 -12.47 23.49 -15.89
N THR A 1002 -13.50 23.42 -15.03
CA THR A 1002 -13.62 24.22 -13.79
C THR A 1002 -12.46 24.02 -12.81
N CYS A 1003 -11.85 22.83 -12.81
CA CYS A 1003 -10.70 22.53 -11.96
C CYS A 1003 -9.39 23.21 -12.40
N ILE A 1004 -9.25 23.57 -13.69
CA ILE A 1004 -7.94 23.92 -14.27
C ILE A 1004 -7.36 25.17 -13.61
N ASP A 1005 -8.13 26.24 -13.48
CA ASP A 1005 -7.65 27.48 -12.86
C ASP A 1005 -7.28 27.26 -11.38
N THR A 1006 -8.00 26.40 -10.67
CA THR A 1006 -7.65 26.01 -9.28
C THR A 1006 -6.35 25.21 -9.24
N LEU A 1007 -6.17 24.24 -10.14
CA LEU A 1007 -4.97 23.40 -10.24
C LEU A 1007 -3.71 24.24 -10.57
N LEU A 1008 -3.82 25.17 -11.53
CA LEU A 1008 -2.74 26.08 -11.91
C LEU A 1008 -2.31 26.98 -10.74
N ASN A 1009 -3.27 27.49 -9.96
CA ASN A 1009 -2.98 28.27 -8.76
C ASN A 1009 -2.41 27.41 -7.61
N ILE A 1010 -2.82 26.15 -7.46
CA ILE A 1010 -2.21 25.21 -6.50
C ILE A 1010 -0.76 24.90 -6.88
N HIS A 1011 -0.45 24.70 -8.16
CA HIS A 1011 0.94 24.55 -8.61
C HIS A 1011 1.76 25.80 -8.30
N THR A 1012 1.26 27.00 -8.60
CA THR A 1012 1.93 28.27 -8.24
C THR A 1012 2.17 28.37 -6.73
N LEU A 1013 1.17 28.05 -5.90
CA LEU A 1013 1.29 28.03 -4.44
C LEU A 1013 2.37 27.06 -3.95
N CYS A 1014 2.41 25.84 -4.51
CA CYS A 1014 3.38 24.81 -4.12
C CYS A 1014 4.80 25.09 -4.64
N TYR A 1015 4.94 25.66 -5.84
CA TYR A 1015 6.23 26.06 -6.42
C TYR A 1015 6.97 27.08 -5.54
N TYR A 1016 6.24 28.02 -4.93
CA TYR A 1016 6.81 29.07 -4.08
C TYR A 1016 7.05 28.67 -2.61
N ILE A 1017 7.05 27.37 -2.29
CA ILE A 1017 7.36 26.90 -0.94
C ILE A 1017 8.89 26.82 -0.75
N PRO A 1018 9.46 27.44 0.29
CA PRO A 1018 10.91 27.37 0.55
C PRO A 1018 11.41 25.95 0.80
N THR A 1019 12.61 25.63 0.33
CA THR A 1019 13.34 24.37 0.59
C THR A 1019 13.52 24.07 2.07
N SER A 1020 13.56 25.10 2.91
CA SER A 1020 13.64 25.01 4.37
C SER A 1020 12.32 24.67 5.07
N SER A 1021 11.21 24.56 4.34
CA SER A 1021 9.88 24.30 4.91
C SER A 1021 9.59 22.80 5.03
N ASN A 1022 9.00 22.37 6.16
CA ASN A 1022 8.56 20.98 6.39
C ASN A 1022 7.59 20.44 5.32
N GLY A 1023 6.97 21.32 4.52
CA GLY A 1023 6.06 20.95 3.44
C GLY A 1023 6.73 20.77 2.07
N TYR A 1024 8.03 21.07 1.92
CA TYR A 1024 8.67 21.23 0.61
C TYR A 1024 8.63 19.97 -0.26
N SER A 1025 9.00 18.80 0.28
CA SER A 1025 8.97 17.53 -0.47
C SER A 1025 7.57 17.17 -0.95
N ILE A 1026 6.55 17.41 -0.11
CA ILE A 1026 5.13 17.22 -0.48
C ILE A 1026 4.72 18.24 -1.54
N ALA A 1027 5.17 19.49 -1.46
CA ALA A 1027 4.89 20.52 -2.45
C ALA A 1027 5.43 20.18 -3.84
N GLN A 1028 6.69 19.70 -3.94
CA GLN A 1028 7.27 19.28 -5.22
C GLN A 1028 6.52 18.07 -5.81
N ASN A 1029 6.07 17.13 -4.97
CA ASN A 1029 5.22 16.02 -5.42
C ASN A 1029 3.82 16.50 -5.86
N VAL A 1030 3.24 17.51 -5.20
CA VAL A 1030 1.97 18.12 -5.64
C VAL A 1030 2.12 18.84 -6.99
N CYS A 1031 3.25 19.49 -7.28
CA CYS A 1031 3.48 20.06 -8.61
C CYS A 1031 3.44 18.98 -9.71
N LYS A 1032 4.12 17.85 -9.49
CA LYS A 1032 4.09 16.67 -10.38
C LYS A 1032 2.69 16.04 -10.49
N ASP A 1033 1.97 15.90 -9.36
CA ASP A 1033 0.58 15.43 -9.35
C ASP A 1033 -0.30 16.36 -10.22
N VAL A 1034 -0.15 17.69 -10.11
CA VAL A 1034 -0.91 18.67 -10.92
C VAL A 1034 -0.59 18.56 -12.41
N VAL A 1035 0.68 18.45 -12.80
CA VAL A 1035 1.06 18.26 -14.22
C VAL A 1035 0.47 16.95 -14.76
N THR A 1036 0.47 15.88 -13.95
CA THR A 1036 -0.15 14.58 -14.30
C THR A 1036 -1.67 14.71 -14.49
N ILE A 1037 -2.34 15.52 -13.65
CA ILE A 1037 -3.76 15.84 -13.84
C ILE A 1037 -3.99 16.63 -15.14
N LEU A 1038 -3.16 17.62 -15.46
CA LEU A 1038 -3.31 18.38 -16.71
C LEU A 1038 -3.05 17.49 -17.95
N LEU A 1039 -2.08 16.59 -17.89
CA LEU A 1039 -1.86 15.57 -18.93
C LEU A 1039 -3.04 14.59 -19.06
N THR A 1040 -3.83 14.37 -18.01
CA THR A 1040 -5.07 13.55 -18.09
C THR A 1040 -6.08 14.14 -19.08
N TYR A 1041 -6.10 15.47 -19.28
CA TYR A 1041 -6.95 16.14 -20.29
C TYR A 1041 -6.48 15.88 -21.75
N THR A 1042 -5.31 15.25 -21.93
CA THR A 1042 -4.79 14.79 -23.23
C THR A 1042 -5.04 13.30 -23.51
N LEU A 1043 -5.75 12.58 -22.63
CA LEU A 1043 -6.15 11.19 -22.88
C LEU A 1043 -7.28 11.02 -23.92
N PRO A 1044 -8.25 11.94 -24.10
CA PRO A 1044 -9.31 11.75 -25.08
C PRO A 1044 -8.82 11.71 -26.53
N VAL A 1045 -9.39 10.78 -27.29
CA VAL A 1045 -9.14 10.57 -28.72
C VAL A 1045 -10.40 10.97 -29.50
N THR A 1046 -10.29 12.00 -30.33
CA THR A 1046 -11.38 12.46 -31.20
C THR A 1046 -11.47 11.60 -32.46
N THR A 1047 -12.63 11.01 -32.71
CA THR A 1047 -12.92 10.14 -33.87
C THR A 1047 -13.76 10.82 -34.97
N ASP A 1048 -14.12 12.11 -34.78
CA ASP A 1048 -14.96 12.88 -35.69
C ASP A 1048 -14.24 13.35 -36.97
N ALA A 1049 -14.94 13.34 -38.10
CA ALA A 1049 -14.37 13.57 -39.43
C ALA A 1049 -14.06 15.05 -39.79
N ASP A 1050 -14.61 16.03 -39.05
CA ASP A 1050 -14.36 17.46 -39.29
C ASP A 1050 -13.15 17.98 -38.48
N GLU A 1051 -11.97 17.46 -38.84
CA GLU A 1051 -10.68 17.60 -38.13
C GLU A 1051 -10.46 18.99 -37.49
N LYS A 1052 -10.68 20.09 -38.24
CA LYS A 1052 -10.29 21.43 -37.80
C LYS A 1052 -11.20 22.05 -36.74
N GLU A 1053 -12.51 21.83 -36.79
CA GLU A 1053 -13.39 22.28 -35.71
C GLU A 1053 -13.39 21.32 -34.51
N ALA A 1054 -13.20 20.02 -34.76
CA ALA A 1054 -13.02 19.02 -33.70
C ALA A 1054 -11.77 19.30 -32.86
N LEU A 1055 -10.63 19.61 -33.49
CA LEU A 1055 -9.39 20.00 -32.80
C LEU A 1055 -9.57 21.29 -31.99
N ASN A 1056 -10.16 22.36 -32.58
CA ASN A 1056 -10.41 23.62 -31.87
C ASN A 1056 -11.26 23.44 -30.59
N LYS A 1057 -12.17 22.46 -30.57
CA LYS A 1057 -13.08 22.15 -29.45
C LYS A 1057 -12.65 20.88 -28.67
N SER A 1058 -11.43 20.41 -28.91
CA SER A 1058 -10.84 19.26 -28.21
C SER A 1058 -10.53 19.60 -26.76
N LEU A 1059 -10.56 18.60 -25.87
CA LEU A 1059 -10.24 18.81 -24.46
C LEU A 1059 -8.79 19.30 -24.28
N TRP A 1060 -7.88 18.78 -25.11
CA TRP A 1060 -6.48 19.20 -25.24
C TRP A 1060 -6.38 20.72 -25.48
N SER A 1061 -6.95 21.22 -26.58
CA SER A 1061 -6.80 22.62 -26.99
C SER A 1061 -7.52 23.58 -26.05
N LEU A 1062 -8.64 23.17 -25.45
CA LEU A 1062 -9.34 23.94 -24.42
C LEU A 1062 -8.49 24.08 -23.15
N MET A 1063 -7.96 22.97 -22.62
CA MET A 1063 -7.08 22.98 -21.45
C MET A 1063 -5.81 23.79 -21.71
N MET A 1064 -5.12 23.55 -22.83
CA MET A 1064 -3.90 24.30 -23.19
C MET A 1064 -4.15 25.80 -23.38
N THR A 1065 -5.35 26.20 -23.82
CA THR A 1065 -5.74 27.62 -23.88
C THR A 1065 -5.69 28.29 -22.51
N SER A 1066 -6.19 27.62 -21.46
CA SER A 1066 -6.11 28.12 -20.09
C SER A 1066 -4.66 28.17 -19.59
N VAL A 1067 -3.87 27.10 -19.80
CA VAL A 1067 -2.46 27.07 -19.36
C VAL A 1067 -1.64 28.20 -20.01
N ILE A 1068 -1.73 28.39 -21.32
CA ILE A 1068 -0.98 29.42 -22.05
C ILE A 1068 -1.38 30.83 -21.58
N LYS A 1069 -2.68 31.10 -21.42
CA LYS A 1069 -3.18 32.39 -20.93
C LYS A 1069 -2.74 32.66 -19.49
N TYR A 1070 -2.73 31.64 -18.63
CA TYR A 1070 -2.29 31.73 -17.25
C TYR A 1070 -0.83 32.17 -17.13
N VAL A 1071 0.07 31.65 -18.00
CA VAL A 1071 1.47 32.09 -18.05
C VAL A 1071 1.56 33.61 -18.29
N THR A 1072 0.77 34.14 -19.23
CA THR A 1072 0.79 35.58 -19.58
C THR A 1072 0.01 36.48 -18.61
N ASN A 1073 -0.82 35.91 -17.72
CA ASN A 1073 -1.81 36.66 -16.94
C ASN A 1073 -1.20 37.65 -15.94
N SER A 1074 -0.07 37.32 -15.29
CA SER A 1074 0.67 38.29 -14.47
C SER A 1074 2.14 37.88 -14.23
N PRO A 1075 3.05 38.82 -13.87
CA PRO A 1075 4.49 38.55 -13.81
C PRO A 1075 4.94 37.45 -12.84
N HIS A 1076 4.21 37.21 -11.75
CA HIS A 1076 4.54 36.14 -10.80
C HIS A 1076 4.12 34.74 -11.29
N LEU A 1077 3.39 34.66 -12.41
CA LEU A 1077 3.00 33.40 -13.06
C LEU A 1077 3.97 32.99 -14.18
N PHE A 1078 4.88 33.89 -14.59
CA PHE A 1078 5.80 33.66 -15.70
C PHE A 1078 6.68 32.41 -15.47
N ILE A 1079 7.20 32.24 -14.26
CA ILE A 1079 8.08 31.09 -13.94
C ILE A 1079 7.25 29.81 -13.69
N PRO A 1080 6.26 29.77 -12.77
CA PRO A 1080 5.46 28.56 -12.56
C PRO A 1080 4.75 28.07 -13.84
N GLY A 1081 4.20 28.98 -14.63
CA GLY A 1081 3.52 28.66 -15.89
C GLY A 1081 4.46 28.08 -16.96
N LEU A 1082 5.67 28.62 -17.10
CA LEU A 1082 6.67 28.05 -18.00
C LEU A 1082 7.17 26.67 -17.51
N CYS A 1083 7.26 26.43 -16.20
CA CYS A 1083 7.57 25.11 -15.66
C CYS A 1083 6.48 24.09 -16.03
N ILE A 1084 5.19 24.41 -15.82
CA ILE A 1084 4.06 23.54 -16.21
C ILE A 1084 4.12 23.22 -17.71
N LEU A 1085 4.28 24.22 -18.58
CA LEU A 1085 4.41 23.98 -20.03
C LEU A 1085 5.61 23.09 -20.37
N SER A 1086 6.74 23.24 -19.67
CA SER A 1086 7.97 22.51 -19.96
C SER A 1086 7.94 21.05 -19.47
N GLU A 1087 7.13 20.74 -18.46
CA GLU A 1087 6.87 19.37 -18.00
C GLU A 1087 5.72 18.70 -18.77
N MET A 1088 4.75 19.46 -19.29
CA MET A 1088 3.66 18.93 -20.13
C MET A 1088 4.09 18.62 -21.56
N PHE A 1089 4.99 19.41 -22.17
CA PHE A 1089 5.42 19.16 -23.55
C PHE A 1089 6.41 17.99 -23.64
N PRO A 1090 6.39 17.21 -24.75
CA PRO A 1090 7.37 16.17 -25.04
C PRO A 1090 8.83 16.64 -24.87
N LEU A 1091 9.72 15.69 -24.56
CA LEU A 1091 11.16 15.95 -24.51
C LEU A 1091 11.70 16.41 -25.89
N PRO A 1092 12.69 17.31 -25.92
CA PRO A 1092 13.30 17.78 -27.17
C PRO A 1092 14.11 16.66 -27.86
N LEU A 1093 14.54 16.91 -29.10
CA LEU A 1093 15.28 15.94 -29.91
C LEU A 1093 16.78 16.29 -30.03
N PRO A 1094 17.69 15.30 -29.96
CA PRO A 1094 17.44 13.87 -29.74
C PRO A 1094 17.03 13.58 -28.28
N ILE A 1095 16.15 12.58 -28.09
CA ILE A 1095 15.92 12.01 -26.76
C ILE A 1095 17.23 11.29 -26.38
N GLN A 1096 17.76 11.60 -25.20
CA GLN A 1096 18.91 10.88 -24.64
C GLN A 1096 18.40 9.69 -23.82
N THR A 1097 18.13 8.57 -24.50
CA THR A 1097 18.04 7.26 -23.87
C THR A 1097 19.42 6.59 -23.84
N PRO A 1098 19.66 5.66 -22.89
CA PRO A 1098 20.90 4.88 -22.88
C PRO A 1098 20.96 3.82 -24.00
N HIS A 1099 19.81 3.31 -24.45
CA HIS A 1099 19.69 2.37 -25.56
C HIS A 1099 19.04 3.08 -26.76
N ASP A 1100 19.31 2.60 -27.98
CA ASP A 1100 18.59 3.04 -29.18
C ASP A 1100 17.10 2.70 -29.09
N LEU A 1101 16.23 3.68 -29.36
CA LEU A 1101 14.78 3.50 -29.32
C LEU A 1101 14.32 2.49 -30.38
N SER A 1102 13.44 1.56 -30.02
CA SER A 1102 12.86 0.62 -30.98
C SER A 1102 12.04 1.35 -32.05
N LEU A 1103 11.87 0.74 -33.23
CA LEU A 1103 11.10 1.34 -34.32
C LEU A 1103 9.62 1.61 -33.92
N GLU A 1104 9.06 0.79 -33.03
CA GLU A 1104 7.72 0.98 -32.48
C GLU A 1104 7.66 2.17 -31.51
N GLU A 1105 8.66 2.33 -30.63
CA GLU A 1105 8.77 3.51 -29.76
C GLU A 1105 9.01 4.79 -30.56
N ILE A 1106 9.90 4.78 -31.56
CA ILE A 1106 10.11 5.92 -32.47
C ILE A 1106 8.78 6.31 -33.14
N THR A 1107 8.04 5.32 -33.67
CA THR A 1107 6.74 5.55 -34.32
C THR A 1107 5.71 6.10 -33.33
N ARG A 1108 5.66 5.58 -32.09
CA ARG A 1108 4.79 6.07 -31.01
C ARG A 1108 5.14 7.50 -30.60
N PHE A 1109 6.42 7.82 -30.45
CA PHE A 1109 6.93 9.13 -30.08
C PHE A 1109 6.76 10.19 -31.18
N ASP A 1110 6.84 9.79 -32.45
CA ASP A 1110 6.54 10.63 -33.61
C ASP A 1110 5.03 10.91 -33.71
N ASN A 1111 4.20 9.87 -33.58
CA ASN A 1111 2.74 10.03 -33.55
C ASN A 1111 2.25 10.90 -32.38
N TRP A 1112 2.84 10.76 -31.19
CA TRP A 1112 2.57 11.66 -30.06
C TRP A 1112 2.95 13.12 -30.37
N ARG A 1113 4.11 13.38 -30.99
CA ARG A 1113 4.50 14.74 -31.37
C ARG A 1113 3.58 15.34 -32.45
N LYS A 1114 3.12 14.54 -33.42
CA LYS A 1114 2.11 14.94 -34.42
C LYS A 1114 0.78 15.34 -33.76
N LEU A 1115 0.28 14.56 -32.80
CA LEU A 1115 -0.93 14.90 -32.04
C LEU A 1115 -0.76 16.23 -31.28
N TRP A 1116 0.34 16.39 -30.54
CA TRP A 1116 0.66 17.66 -29.87
C TRP A 1116 0.72 18.83 -30.86
N CYS A 1117 1.36 18.68 -32.02
CA CYS A 1117 1.34 19.73 -33.05
C CYS A 1117 -0.07 20.03 -33.57
N ALA A 1118 -0.91 19.01 -33.79
CA ALA A 1118 -2.27 19.18 -34.29
C ALA A 1118 -3.17 19.93 -33.30
N HIS A 1119 -3.10 19.61 -32.00
CA HIS A 1119 -3.88 20.28 -30.96
C HIS A 1119 -3.34 21.69 -30.59
N LEU A 1120 -2.04 21.97 -30.84
CA LEU A 1120 -1.44 23.29 -30.60
C LEU A 1120 -1.53 24.25 -31.79
N HIS A 1121 -1.64 23.77 -33.03
CA HIS A 1121 -1.81 24.62 -34.21
C HIS A 1121 -3.01 25.60 -34.09
N PRO A 1122 -4.20 25.21 -33.58
CA PRO A 1122 -5.28 26.13 -33.21
C PRO A 1122 -4.88 27.31 -32.31
N LEU A 1123 -3.88 27.12 -31.45
CA LEU A 1123 -3.48 28.05 -30.38
C LEU A 1123 -2.30 28.93 -30.79
N SER A 1124 -1.93 28.94 -32.08
CA SER A 1124 -0.74 29.61 -32.59
C SER A 1124 -0.68 31.09 -32.24
N SER A 1125 -1.83 31.78 -32.18
CA SER A 1125 -1.90 33.19 -31.77
C SER A 1125 -1.49 33.41 -30.32
N ASN A 1126 -1.93 32.56 -29.39
CA ASN A 1126 -1.63 32.70 -27.96
C ASN A 1126 -0.20 32.22 -27.63
N LEU A 1127 0.29 31.20 -28.35
CA LEU A 1127 1.71 30.83 -28.30
C LEU A 1127 2.61 31.97 -28.82
N GLN A 1128 2.24 32.62 -29.93
CA GLN A 1128 2.96 33.79 -30.44
C GLN A 1128 2.93 34.95 -29.44
N GLU A 1129 1.77 35.29 -28.89
CA GLU A 1129 1.58 36.34 -27.86
C GLU A 1129 2.46 36.10 -26.62
N MET A 1130 2.50 34.86 -26.11
CA MET A 1130 3.36 34.45 -24.99
C MET A 1130 4.85 34.60 -25.31
N ILE A 1131 5.30 34.15 -26.49
CA ILE A 1131 6.71 34.25 -26.92
C ILE A 1131 7.14 35.71 -27.10
N ILE A 1132 6.30 36.55 -27.72
CA ILE A 1132 6.54 37.99 -27.86
C ILE A 1132 6.69 38.64 -26.47
N THR A 1133 5.76 38.36 -25.56
CA THR A 1133 5.70 38.96 -24.21
C THR A 1133 6.94 38.62 -23.37
N LEU A 1134 7.42 37.37 -23.42
CA LEU A 1134 8.45 36.87 -22.50
C LEU A 1134 9.88 36.96 -23.06
N SER A 1135 10.07 36.91 -24.39
CA SER A 1135 11.41 36.94 -25.02
C SER A 1135 12.17 38.26 -24.78
N GLY A 1136 11.46 39.34 -24.47
CA GLY A 1136 12.01 40.64 -24.13
C GLY A 1136 12.49 40.81 -22.68
N SER A 1137 12.46 39.76 -21.86
CA SER A 1137 12.80 39.79 -20.42
C SER A 1137 14.27 40.19 -20.15
N SER A 1138 14.53 40.77 -18.98
CA SER A 1138 15.88 40.98 -18.43
C SER A 1138 16.31 39.89 -17.43
N TYR A 1139 15.36 39.07 -16.97
CA TYR A 1139 15.59 38.06 -15.94
C TYR A 1139 15.92 36.71 -16.59
N GLN A 1140 17.18 36.28 -16.45
CA GLN A 1140 17.75 35.15 -17.18
C GLN A 1140 17.03 33.80 -16.97
N PRO A 1141 16.54 33.42 -15.78
CA PRO A 1141 15.78 32.18 -15.61
C PRO A 1141 14.49 32.10 -16.43
N ILE A 1142 13.79 33.24 -16.64
CA ILE A 1142 12.61 33.28 -17.55
C ILE A 1142 13.05 33.01 -18.98
N LEU A 1143 14.17 33.60 -19.44
CA LEU A 1143 14.70 33.34 -20.78
C LEU A 1143 15.20 31.89 -20.93
N GLN A 1144 15.75 31.26 -19.89
CA GLN A 1144 16.17 29.86 -19.91
C GLN A 1144 14.97 28.90 -20.00
N LEU A 1145 13.92 29.12 -19.20
CA LEU A 1145 12.69 28.33 -19.26
C LEU A 1145 11.94 28.55 -20.59
N LEU A 1146 11.83 29.79 -21.05
CA LEU A 1146 11.24 30.12 -22.36
C LEU A 1146 12.05 29.48 -23.50
N ARG A 1147 13.39 29.44 -23.42
CA ARG A 1147 14.24 28.73 -24.39
C ARG A 1147 13.89 27.24 -24.42
N ARG A 1148 13.76 26.59 -23.26
CA ARG A 1148 13.39 25.15 -23.17
C ARG A 1148 12.03 24.90 -23.81
N VAL A 1149 11.01 25.70 -23.48
CA VAL A 1149 9.66 25.62 -24.08
C VAL A 1149 9.68 25.88 -25.59
N CYS A 1150 10.42 26.91 -26.06
CA CYS A 1150 10.56 27.20 -27.50
C CYS A 1150 11.25 26.07 -28.27
N ILE A 1151 12.22 25.37 -27.67
CA ILE A 1151 12.86 24.19 -28.27
C ILE A 1151 11.87 23.02 -28.32
N GLN A 1152 11.22 22.68 -27.19
CA GLN A 1152 10.20 21.60 -27.14
C GLN A 1152 9.09 21.82 -28.17
N LEU A 1153 8.57 23.05 -28.31
CA LEU A 1153 7.60 23.41 -29.34
C LEU A 1153 8.16 23.22 -30.77
N SER A 1154 9.41 23.62 -31.01
CA SER A 1154 10.02 23.53 -32.34
C SER A 1154 10.33 22.11 -32.80
N ASP A 1155 10.47 21.17 -31.87
CA ASP A 1155 10.73 19.76 -32.16
C ASP A 1155 9.45 18.91 -32.32
N LEU A 1156 8.25 19.50 -32.15
CA LEU A 1156 6.99 18.80 -32.43
C LEU A 1156 6.81 18.54 -33.93
N ALA A 1157 6.92 19.59 -34.75
CA ALA A 1157 6.90 19.51 -36.22
C ALA A 1157 7.33 20.86 -36.85
N ALA A 1158 7.53 20.87 -38.18
CA ALA A 1158 7.88 22.08 -38.93
C ALA A 1158 6.93 23.29 -38.72
N PRO A 1159 5.59 23.16 -38.62
CA PRO A 1159 4.70 24.31 -38.39
C PRO A 1159 4.96 25.04 -37.07
N THR A 1160 5.31 24.33 -36.00
CA THR A 1160 5.59 24.94 -34.69
C THR A 1160 7.01 25.53 -34.63
N ALA A 1161 7.99 24.93 -35.30
CA ALA A 1161 9.31 25.55 -35.51
C ALA A 1161 9.18 26.90 -36.26
N LEU A 1162 8.38 26.93 -37.33
CA LEU A 1162 8.05 28.14 -38.08
C LEU A 1162 7.34 29.18 -37.21
N LEU A 1163 6.39 28.76 -36.36
CA LEU A 1163 5.70 29.66 -35.42
C LEU A 1163 6.65 30.32 -34.42
N VAL A 1164 7.52 29.54 -33.76
CA VAL A 1164 8.52 30.05 -32.80
C VAL A 1164 9.46 31.02 -33.49
N THR A 1165 10.02 30.62 -34.63
CA THR A 1165 10.96 31.42 -35.43
C THR A 1165 10.31 32.73 -35.89
N LYS A 1166 9.09 32.65 -36.43
CA LYS A 1166 8.33 33.83 -36.87
C LYS A 1166 8.06 34.80 -35.73
N SER A 1167 7.59 34.30 -34.60
CA SER A 1167 7.23 35.14 -33.44
C SER A 1167 8.40 36.01 -32.99
N ILE A 1168 9.61 35.44 -32.93
CA ILE A 1168 10.82 36.15 -32.50
C ILE A 1168 11.31 37.13 -33.57
N LEU A 1169 11.33 36.72 -34.85
CA LEU A 1169 11.73 37.61 -35.95
C LEU A 1169 10.80 38.81 -36.11
N ASP A 1170 9.49 38.58 -36.07
CA ASP A 1170 8.48 39.64 -36.19
C ASP A 1170 8.57 40.61 -34.98
N THR A 1171 8.96 40.11 -33.79
CA THR A 1171 9.28 40.95 -32.61
C THR A 1171 10.53 41.79 -32.83
N ILE A 1172 11.62 41.20 -33.32
CA ILE A 1172 12.89 41.89 -33.58
C ILE A 1172 12.68 43.00 -34.62
N ILE A 1173 12.01 42.69 -35.74
CA ILE A 1173 11.70 43.66 -36.80
C ILE A 1173 10.90 44.84 -36.24
N SER A 1174 9.92 44.58 -35.37
CA SER A 1174 9.12 45.62 -34.71
C SER A 1174 9.90 46.46 -33.69
N ASN A 1175 11.12 46.05 -33.33
CA ASN A 1175 12.00 46.71 -32.36
C ASN A 1175 13.37 47.08 -32.96
N LEU A 1176 13.51 47.09 -34.29
CA LEU A 1176 14.70 47.61 -34.96
C LEU A 1176 14.71 49.15 -34.93
N PRO A 1177 15.88 49.78 -34.71
CA PRO A 1177 16.03 51.22 -34.83
C PRO A 1177 15.85 51.70 -36.27
N ASP A 1178 15.29 52.91 -36.45
CA ASP A 1178 15.40 53.67 -37.70
C ASP A 1178 16.89 53.87 -38.07
N GLU A 1179 17.20 53.97 -39.38
CA GLU A 1179 18.55 53.82 -39.99
C GLU A 1179 19.71 54.65 -39.41
N ASN A 1180 19.45 55.60 -38.50
CA ASN A 1180 20.47 56.43 -37.85
C ASN A 1180 20.39 56.46 -36.30
N SER A 1181 19.65 55.53 -35.68
CA SER A 1181 19.47 55.47 -34.22
C SER A 1181 20.16 54.24 -33.58
N PRO A 1182 20.68 54.35 -32.34
CA PRO A 1182 21.43 53.26 -31.70
C PRO A 1182 20.51 52.09 -31.32
N CYS A 1183 21.00 50.86 -31.52
CA CYS A 1183 20.29 49.64 -31.16
C CYS A 1183 20.02 49.58 -29.65
N THR A 1184 18.78 49.27 -29.24
CA THR A 1184 18.40 49.33 -27.83
C THR A 1184 18.86 48.12 -27.04
N ASN A 1185 19.01 48.28 -25.72
CA ASN A 1185 19.27 47.16 -24.79
C ASN A 1185 18.15 46.09 -24.78
N HIS A 1186 16.95 46.37 -25.35
CA HIS A 1186 15.89 45.39 -25.55
C HIS A 1186 16.12 44.61 -26.86
N THR A 1187 16.35 45.33 -27.97
CA THR A 1187 16.68 44.76 -29.29
C THR A 1187 17.92 43.85 -29.21
N ALA A 1188 18.95 44.25 -28.46
CA ALA A 1188 20.15 43.44 -28.22
C ALA A 1188 19.85 42.12 -27.46
N ARG A 1189 18.95 42.14 -26.47
CA ARG A 1189 18.53 40.93 -25.75
C ARG A 1189 17.71 39.99 -26.63
N LEU A 1190 16.81 40.52 -27.47
CA LEU A 1190 16.06 39.72 -28.45
C LEU A 1190 16.99 39.03 -29.46
N LEU A 1191 18.01 39.73 -29.97
CA LEU A 1191 19.02 39.16 -30.85
C LEU A 1191 19.85 38.06 -30.16
N HIS A 1192 20.23 38.26 -28.90
CA HIS A 1192 20.94 37.26 -28.09
C HIS A 1192 20.07 36.02 -27.80
N PHE A 1193 18.78 36.20 -27.52
CA PHE A 1193 17.82 35.10 -27.36
C PHE A 1193 17.61 34.32 -28.66
N LEU A 1194 17.49 35.01 -29.81
CA LEU A 1194 17.44 34.37 -31.13
C LEU A 1194 18.72 33.56 -31.42
N ALA A 1195 19.91 34.10 -31.09
CA ALA A 1195 21.17 33.38 -31.27
C ALA A 1195 21.23 32.06 -30.47
N TYR A 1196 20.71 32.05 -29.23
CA TYR A 1196 20.59 30.82 -28.44
C TYR A 1196 19.58 29.82 -29.03
N LEU A 1197 18.55 30.26 -29.74
CA LEU A 1197 17.56 29.38 -30.36
C LEU A 1197 17.99 28.86 -31.73
N ILE A 1198 18.73 29.64 -32.52
CA ILE A 1198 19.38 29.21 -33.78
C ILE A 1198 20.47 28.15 -33.55
N SER A 1199 20.89 27.90 -32.30
CA SER A 1199 21.68 26.70 -31.97
C SER A 1199 20.91 25.38 -32.16
N HIS A 1200 19.57 25.39 -32.15
CA HIS A 1200 18.76 24.19 -32.36
C HIS A 1200 18.54 23.90 -33.86
N PRO A 1201 18.75 22.65 -34.34
CA PRO A 1201 18.58 22.31 -35.77
C PRO A 1201 17.22 22.70 -36.35
N SER A 1202 16.13 22.39 -35.65
CA SER A 1202 14.75 22.65 -36.06
C SER A 1202 14.47 24.14 -36.30
N ILE A 1203 14.94 24.99 -35.38
CA ILE A 1203 14.81 26.45 -35.46
C ILE A 1203 15.75 27.02 -36.52
N LYS A 1204 16.98 26.51 -36.62
CA LYS A 1204 17.96 26.93 -37.63
C LYS A 1204 17.48 26.65 -39.05
N MET A 1205 16.92 25.47 -39.30
CA MET A 1205 16.33 25.13 -40.61
C MET A 1205 15.15 26.03 -40.93
N SER A 1206 14.23 26.22 -39.98
CA SER A 1206 13.10 27.15 -40.09
C SER A 1206 13.55 28.59 -40.40
N PHE A 1207 14.61 29.07 -39.74
CA PHE A 1207 15.21 30.39 -40.01
C PHE A 1207 15.86 30.47 -41.39
N CYS A 1208 16.54 29.43 -41.86
CA CYS A 1208 17.16 29.41 -43.19
C CYS A 1208 16.17 29.20 -44.35
N PHE A 1209 14.91 28.84 -44.07
CA PHE A 1209 13.82 28.74 -45.06
C PHE A 1209 12.99 30.03 -45.22
N ARG A 1210 13.31 31.10 -44.48
CA ARG A 1210 12.57 32.38 -44.48
C ARG A 1210 13.43 33.57 -44.92
#